data_AF-A0A954RER3-F1
#
_entry.id   AF-A0A954RER3-F1
#
_cell.length_a   1.000
_cell.length_b   1.000
_cell.length_c   1.000
_cell.angle_alpha   90.00
_cell.angle_beta   90.00
_cell.angle_gamma   90.00
#
_symmetry.space_group_name_H-M   'P 1'
#
loop_
_entity.id
_entity.type
_entity.pdbx_description
1 polymer ?
#
loop_
_entity_poly.entity_id
_entity_poly.type
_entity_poly.pdbx_seq_one_letter_code
_entity_poly.pdbx_strand_id
1 'polypeptide(L)'
;NAMVFNFNGTDSQSINSVLDFTLVQPLLRFAGRDRVMETLTRSERILLYNVRQMERYRRGFYVDIMTGSGGVSGPSRAGGVFGGSGLQGFTGTGTGFGALGGGGGGGGTQGFGGAGAGAASAGGFMGLLQDQLTIQNQEDNITRLRDNLLRLEETLVEMLTTIPETQEDIPRQRLQVAQARQALFNAESQLLNARAQYQQTLDSFKVTLGLPPKLCVEISDDSLGQFNLFDPEIVERRNQVDQLRQSVGGLNIRLLSNVQEVEDPETNTTAAAIVWDDSIQMQLGELRDQMFDVDAVADALLEENVPRVKEDIARLSEEIPKRDKESARLRREIERNADEICALLPTATFDPAVLDVEPLRDLPQTLSKNANNIEGRIASYREGAATVRESIDRLLREANDPSSSLDPRDLFQRLRDEVILGSQDVLSSLAEDVLAYQLIQARARVEAISLVPIDLSEKDAMNLAREYRRDWMNAQAALVDRWRLIEFNADALESDLDVVFNGDIRTVGNNPLAFNDSTGRLQVGFRFDAPFTRLLERNTYRQALIEFQQQRRSYYQFIDGVATTLRGELRTIQRNQLNFEVQRYAVRTAAEQIDLNEDIRKIREAGGLSSGPTAARDTVSALSDLLSAQNNFLSVWVNYEVLRRRLDLDLGTMQLDERGLW
;
A
#
# COMPACT_ATOMS: atom_id res chain seq x y z
N ASN A 1 34.27 63.65 -17.78
CA ASN A 1 34.83 64.65 -18.72
C ASN A 1 34.75 64.08 -20.14
N ALA A 2 34.22 64.82 -21.11
CA ALA A 2 34.13 64.35 -22.50
C ALA A 2 35.16 65.09 -23.37
N MET A 3 36.03 64.34 -24.04
CA MET A 3 36.95 64.86 -25.05
C MET A 3 36.39 64.49 -26.42
N VAL A 4 35.98 65.48 -27.22
CA VAL A 4 35.36 65.26 -28.53
C VAL A 4 36.31 65.74 -29.62
N PHE A 5 36.71 64.83 -30.51
CA PHE A 5 37.46 65.16 -31.72
C PHE A 5 36.48 65.24 -32.89
N ASN A 6 36.45 66.42 -33.52
CA ASN A 6 35.53 66.71 -34.60
C ASN A 6 36.30 66.74 -35.93
N PHE A 7 36.03 65.78 -36.81
CA PHE A 7 36.61 65.73 -38.14
C PHE A 7 35.59 66.30 -39.13
N ASN A 8 35.61 67.63 -39.31
CA ASN A 8 34.69 68.32 -40.21
C ASN A 8 35.48 68.88 -41.42
N GLY A 9 34.93 68.77 -42.62
CA GLY A 9 35.32 69.59 -43.77
C GLY A 9 34.95 71.06 -43.54
N THR A 10 35.61 71.98 -44.25
CA THR A 10 35.60 73.43 -44.00
C THR A 10 34.28 74.17 -44.26
N ASP A 11 33.23 73.52 -44.73
CA ASP A 11 32.00 74.20 -45.16
C ASP A 11 30.80 73.90 -44.23
N SER A 12 30.24 74.96 -43.64
CA SER A 12 29.05 74.90 -42.80
C SER A 12 27.83 75.47 -43.55
N GLN A 13 26.88 74.61 -43.89
CA GLN A 13 25.51 75.01 -44.28
C GLN A 13 24.48 74.16 -43.51
N SER A 14 23.45 74.81 -42.97
CA SER A 14 22.40 74.18 -42.14
C SER A 14 21.20 73.73 -42.98
N ILE A 15 21.05 72.42 -43.18
CA ILE A 15 19.84 71.77 -43.71
C ILE A 15 19.61 70.47 -42.91
N ASN A 16 18.34 70.13 -42.65
CA ASN A 16 17.94 69.01 -41.79
C ASN A 16 18.41 67.63 -42.34
N SER A 17 19.02 66.83 -41.47
CA SER A 17 19.48 65.46 -41.75
C SER A 17 18.31 64.46 -41.76
N VAL A 18 18.43 63.40 -42.57
CA VAL A 18 17.47 62.27 -42.63
C VAL A 18 18.11 60.97 -42.10
N LEU A 19 19.44 60.91 -41.95
CA LEU A 19 20.14 59.72 -41.50
C LEU A 19 21.28 60.07 -40.54
N ASP A 20 20.99 59.90 -39.25
CA ASP A 20 21.94 60.07 -38.14
C ASP A 20 22.25 58.70 -37.55
N PHE A 21 23.52 58.45 -37.21
CA PHE A 21 23.91 57.26 -36.45
C PHE A 21 24.79 57.62 -35.26
N THR A 22 24.57 56.91 -34.15
CA THR A 22 25.40 56.95 -32.96
C THR A 22 25.79 55.53 -32.59
N LEU A 23 27.09 55.27 -32.53
CA LEU A 23 27.66 54.01 -32.05
C LEU A 23 28.49 54.31 -30.79
N VAL A 24 28.14 53.68 -29.67
CA VAL A 24 28.89 53.77 -28.41
C VAL A 24 29.53 52.42 -28.15
N GLN A 25 30.85 52.39 -27.99
CA GLN A 25 31.59 51.19 -27.61
C GLN A 25 32.26 51.41 -26.24
N PRO A 26 31.76 50.78 -25.16
CA PRO A 26 32.44 50.79 -23.87
C PRO A 26 33.72 49.95 -23.94
N LEU A 27 34.79 50.41 -23.28
CA LEU A 27 36.10 49.73 -23.25
C LEU A 27 36.45 49.16 -21.87
N LEU A 28 35.82 49.64 -20.79
CA LEU A 28 36.12 49.25 -19.40
C LEU A 28 34.83 48.76 -18.72
N ARG A 29 34.16 49.63 -17.96
CA ARG A 29 32.84 49.36 -17.38
C ARG A 29 31.83 48.97 -18.46
N PHE A 30 30.99 47.99 -18.14
CA PHE A 30 29.97 47.46 -19.04
C PHE A 30 30.50 46.87 -20.37
N ALA A 31 31.82 46.78 -20.52
CA ALA A 31 32.47 46.18 -21.67
C ALA A 31 32.64 44.67 -21.47
N GLY A 32 32.98 43.99 -22.56
CA GLY A 32 33.29 42.57 -22.52
C GLY A 32 32.06 41.66 -22.62
N ARG A 33 32.33 40.44 -23.08
CA ARG A 33 31.30 39.43 -23.35
C ARG A 33 30.55 39.02 -22.09
N ASP A 34 31.25 38.89 -20.97
CA ASP A 34 30.68 38.35 -19.73
C ASP A 34 29.61 39.26 -19.12
N ARG A 35 29.75 40.58 -19.28
CA ARG A 35 28.70 41.55 -18.90
C ARG A 35 27.50 41.48 -19.84
N VAL A 36 27.74 41.61 -21.14
CA VAL A 36 26.66 41.74 -22.16
C VAL A 36 25.85 40.45 -22.25
N MET A 37 26.49 39.30 -22.09
CA MET A 37 25.87 37.98 -22.21
C MET A 37 25.33 37.43 -20.89
N GLU A 38 25.47 38.11 -19.75
CA GLU A 38 24.98 37.62 -18.46
C GLU A 38 23.46 37.37 -18.49
N THR A 39 22.68 38.25 -19.14
CA THR A 39 21.23 38.08 -19.30
C THR A 39 20.90 36.81 -20.11
N LEU A 40 21.65 36.54 -21.18
CA LEU A 40 21.46 35.32 -21.97
C LEU A 40 21.88 34.09 -21.17
N THR A 41 23.03 34.14 -20.50
CA THR A 41 23.55 33.05 -19.68
C THR A 41 22.57 32.68 -18.57
N ARG A 42 21.93 33.66 -17.95
CA ARG A 42 20.84 33.45 -16.97
C ARG A 42 19.65 32.76 -17.59
N SER A 43 19.23 33.19 -18.77
CA SER A 43 18.10 32.58 -19.49
C SER A 43 18.37 31.11 -19.84
N GLU A 44 19.58 30.80 -20.30
CA GLU A 44 20.04 29.43 -20.58
C GLU A 44 20.10 28.56 -19.32
N ARG A 45 20.59 29.11 -18.20
CA ARG A 45 20.62 28.40 -16.91
C ARG A 45 19.23 28.15 -16.34
N ILE A 46 18.32 29.13 -16.44
CA ILE A 46 16.92 28.98 -16.02
C ILE A 46 16.24 27.86 -16.83
N LEU A 47 16.49 27.78 -18.13
CA LEU A 47 16.00 26.68 -18.95
C LEU A 47 16.49 25.33 -18.41
N LEU A 48 17.79 25.20 -18.12
CA LEU A 48 18.35 23.98 -17.54
C LEU A 48 17.74 23.62 -16.18
N TYR A 49 17.47 24.62 -15.33
CA TYR A 49 16.81 24.40 -14.03
C TYR A 49 15.39 23.86 -14.22
N ASN A 50 14.63 24.42 -15.14
CA ASN A 50 13.27 24.00 -15.45
C ASN A 50 13.23 22.60 -16.06
N VAL A 51 14.18 22.23 -16.93
CA VAL A 51 14.29 20.87 -17.47
C VAL A 51 14.53 19.86 -16.34
N ARG A 52 15.46 20.15 -15.42
CA ARG A 52 15.73 19.31 -14.24
C ARG A 52 14.52 19.22 -13.30
N GLN A 53 13.79 20.31 -13.12
CA GLN A 53 12.59 20.34 -12.32
C GLN A 53 11.45 19.53 -12.97
N MET A 54 11.32 19.58 -14.30
CA MET A 54 10.35 18.77 -15.04
C MET A 54 10.66 17.28 -14.93
N GLU A 55 11.93 16.89 -15.05
CA GLU A 55 12.37 15.50 -14.84
C GLU A 55 11.99 14.99 -13.44
N ARG A 56 12.26 15.78 -12.39
CA ARG A 56 11.86 15.40 -11.03
C ARG A 56 10.34 15.37 -10.86
N TYR A 57 9.63 16.32 -11.47
CA TYR A 57 8.16 16.38 -11.41
C TYR A 57 7.53 15.13 -12.02
N ARG A 58 8.02 14.63 -13.16
CA ARG A 58 7.52 13.39 -13.78
C ARG A 58 7.65 12.18 -12.84
N ARG A 59 8.80 12.05 -12.17
CA ARG A 59 9.05 11.01 -11.16
C ARG A 59 8.15 11.17 -9.94
N GLY A 60 8.01 12.39 -9.44
CA GLY A 60 7.10 12.71 -8.33
C GLY A 60 5.64 12.41 -8.66
N PHE A 61 5.20 12.72 -9.88
CA PHE A 61 3.86 12.43 -10.36
C PHE A 61 3.56 10.93 -10.37
N TYR A 62 4.50 10.11 -10.86
CA TYR A 62 4.36 8.65 -10.77
C TYR A 62 4.17 8.17 -9.33
N VAL A 63 5.04 8.64 -8.41
CA VAL A 63 4.91 8.29 -6.98
C VAL A 63 3.57 8.76 -6.42
N ASP A 64 3.12 9.96 -6.76
CA ASP A 64 1.83 10.50 -6.30
C ASP A 64 0.63 9.66 -6.77
N ILE A 65 0.64 9.21 -8.03
CA ILE A 65 -0.41 8.30 -8.54
C ILE A 65 -0.36 6.94 -7.83
N MET A 66 0.83 6.38 -7.65
CA MET A 66 0.97 5.04 -7.06
C MET A 66 0.70 5.01 -5.56
N THR A 67 1.12 6.04 -4.82
CA THR A 67 1.13 6.04 -3.34
C THR A 67 0.21 7.07 -2.72
N GLY A 68 -0.39 7.97 -3.51
CA GLY A 68 -1.19 9.10 -3.03
C GLY A 68 -0.37 10.17 -2.29
N SER A 69 0.97 10.06 -2.28
CA SER A 69 1.85 10.98 -1.59
C SER A 69 3.17 11.15 -2.34
N GLY A 70 3.20 12.08 -3.29
CA GLY A 70 4.38 12.34 -4.12
C GLY A 70 4.59 13.80 -4.49
N GLY A 71 3.91 14.75 -3.83
CA GLY A 71 3.90 16.17 -4.17
C GLY A 71 5.30 16.77 -4.40
N VAL A 72 5.74 16.81 -5.65
CA VAL A 72 6.95 17.51 -6.10
C VAL A 72 6.51 18.77 -6.84
N SER A 73 7.14 19.90 -6.54
CA SER A 73 6.86 21.16 -7.23
C SER A 73 7.17 21.05 -8.73
N GLY A 74 6.15 21.22 -9.56
CA GLY A 74 6.28 21.29 -11.02
C GLY A 74 7.11 22.50 -11.49
N PRO A 75 7.52 22.53 -12.78
CA PRO A 75 8.30 23.62 -13.33
C PRO A 75 7.66 24.98 -13.08
N SER A 76 8.42 25.90 -12.51
CA SER A 76 7.94 27.28 -12.34
C SER A 76 8.26 28.12 -13.57
N ARG A 77 7.33 28.98 -13.99
CA ARG A 77 7.65 30.05 -14.94
C ARG A 77 8.49 31.10 -14.24
N ALA A 78 9.80 30.89 -14.20
CA ALA A 78 10.75 31.96 -13.91
C ALA A 78 11.00 32.74 -15.21
N GLY A 79 10.49 33.97 -15.30
CA GLY A 79 10.73 34.87 -16.43
C GLY A 79 9.50 35.12 -17.31
N GLY A 80 8.60 35.99 -16.83
CA GLY A 80 7.85 36.83 -17.76
C GLY A 80 8.76 37.95 -18.24
N VAL A 81 8.61 38.38 -19.49
CA VAL A 81 9.32 39.54 -20.10
C VAL A 81 9.18 40.84 -19.27
N PHE A 82 8.28 40.87 -18.29
CA PHE A 82 8.04 41.99 -17.37
C PHE A 82 8.28 41.68 -15.88
N GLY A 83 8.87 40.53 -15.53
CA GLY A 83 9.01 40.09 -14.14
C GLY A 83 10.38 39.52 -13.81
N GLY A 84 11.22 40.34 -13.17
CA GLY A 84 12.18 39.87 -12.17
C GLY A 84 13.46 39.15 -12.64
N SER A 85 13.85 39.24 -13.92
CA SER A 85 15.29 39.10 -14.22
C SER A 85 15.95 40.38 -13.71
N GLY A 86 16.69 40.29 -12.61
CA GLY A 86 17.29 41.40 -11.86
C GLY A 86 18.32 42.23 -12.65
N LEU A 87 17.87 42.86 -13.73
CA LEU A 87 18.62 43.69 -14.66
C LEU A 87 17.69 44.77 -15.26
N GLN A 88 17.19 45.64 -14.39
CA GLN A 88 16.85 47.02 -14.74
C GLN A 88 16.88 47.87 -13.47
N GLY A 89 17.75 48.87 -13.45
CA GLY A 89 17.82 49.85 -12.38
C GLY A 89 16.54 50.67 -12.33
N PHE A 90 15.68 50.38 -11.36
CA PHE A 90 14.66 51.28 -10.85
C PHE A 90 14.38 50.89 -9.39
N THR A 91 14.82 51.71 -8.44
CA THR A 91 14.25 51.77 -7.10
C THR A 91 13.41 53.04 -7.03
N GLY A 92 12.10 52.90 -6.81
CA GLY A 92 11.23 54.05 -6.66
C GLY A 92 9.75 53.73 -6.78
N THR A 93 9.14 53.36 -5.65
CA THR A 93 7.70 53.36 -5.35
C THR A 93 6.77 52.43 -6.14
N GLY A 94 6.28 51.40 -5.44
CA GLY A 94 4.89 50.96 -5.55
C GLY A 94 4.63 49.73 -6.42
N THR A 95 4.65 48.54 -5.83
CA THR A 95 3.46 47.69 -5.58
C THR A 95 3.90 46.25 -5.25
N GLY A 96 3.35 45.67 -4.17
CA GLY A 96 3.42 44.23 -3.91
C GLY A 96 4.35 43.72 -2.80
N PHE A 97 4.29 44.32 -1.60
CA PHE A 97 4.47 43.51 -0.38
C PHE A 97 3.34 42.47 -0.34
N GLY A 98 3.66 41.22 -0.65
CA GLY A 98 2.66 40.15 -0.72
C GLY A 98 3.15 38.88 -1.42
N ALA A 99 4.40 38.47 -1.22
CA ALA A 99 4.88 37.14 -1.60
C ALA A 99 5.87 36.59 -0.55
N LEU A 100 5.57 36.88 0.71
CA LEU A 100 5.62 35.88 1.79
C LEU A 100 4.18 35.40 1.99
N GLY A 101 3.53 34.94 0.92
CA GLY A 101 2.56 33.87 1.04
C GLY A 101 3.42 32.63 1.23
N GLY A 102 3.43 32.00 2.40
CA GLY A 102 2.21 31.34 2.79
C GLY A 102 1.87 30.32 1.70
N GLY A 103 2.80 29.41 1.42
CA GLY A 103 2.46 28.08 0.92
C GLY A 103 1.72 27.31 2.01
N GLY A 104 0.62 27.88 2.50
CA GLY A 104 -0.51 27.13 3.00
C GLY A 104 -1.16 26.52 1.78
N GLY A 105 -0.56 25.42 1.30
CA GLY A 105 -1.29 24.46 0.50
C GLY A 105 -2.44 23.95 1.35
N GLY A 106 -3.65 24.03 0.79
CA GLY A 106 -4.86 23.34 1.19
C GLY A 106 -5.01 23.03 2.69
N GLY A 107 -5.91 23.78 3.34
CA GLY A 107 -6.61 23.29 4.51
C GLY A 107 -7.41 22.04 4.16
N GLY A 108 -6.74 20.89 4.14
CA GLY A 108 -7.32 19.61 4.47
C GLY A 108 -7.34 19.52 5.98
N THR A 109 -8.54 19.39 6.53
CA THR A 109 -8.83 18.99 7.90
C THR A 109 -7.77 18.03 8.46
N GLN A 110 -6.89 18.56 9.31
CA GLN A 110 -6.11 17.76 10.24
C GLN A 110 -7.11 17.32 11.33
N GLY A 111 -7.83 16.23 11.04
CA GLY A 111 -8.61 15.52 12.02
C GLY A 111 -7.66 14.94 13.05
N PHE A 112 -7.63 15.56 14.23
CA PHE A 112 -7.22 14.90 15.46
C PHE A 112 -8.24 13.77 15.74
N GLY A 113 -8.02 12.62 15.11
CA GLY A 113 -8.63 11.34 15.45
C GLY A 113 -7.50 10.41 15.88
N GLY A 114 -7.40 10.15 17.17
CA GLY A 114 -6.41 9.21 17.70
C GLY A 114 -6.75 7.78 17.29
N ALA A 115 -5.83 7.13 16.56
CA ALA A 115 -5.40 5.74 16.71
C ALA A 115 -4.38 5.40 15.59
N GLY A 116 -3.16 4.98 15.97
CA GLY A 116 -2.16 4.41 15.05
C GLY A 116 -0.97 5.33 14.73
N ALA A 117 0.24 4.86 15.02
CA ALA A 117 1.48 5.61 14.97
C ALA A 117 1.91 6.06 13.55
N GLY A 118 2.55 7.23 13.46
CA GLY A 118 3.00 7.89 12.22
C GLY A 118 3.71 7.00 11.19
N ALA A 119 2.94 6.55 10.22
CA ALA A 119 3.36 6.09 8.89
C ALA A 119 2.49 6.84 7.87
N ALA A 120 3.05 7.21 6.71
CA ALA A 120 2.23 7.66 5.60
C ALA A 120 1.32 6.49 5.21
N SER A 121 0.01 6.64 5.41
CA SER A 121 -0.96 5.66 4.94
C SER A 121 -0.88 5.58 3.42
N ALA A 122 -0.79 4.37 2.88
CA ALA A 122 -0.82 4.15 1.44
C ALA A 122 -2.11 4.71 0.84
N GLY A 123 -2.00 5.71 -0.02
CA GLY A 123 -3.08 6.22 -0.87
C GLY A 123 -2.85 5.83 -2.32
N GLY A 124 -3.54 6.53 -3.24
CA GLY A 124 -3.38 6.31 -4.68
C GLY A 124 -3.75 4.88 -5.09
N PHE A 125 -3.06 4.35 -6.09
CA PHE A 125 -3.31 3.00 -6.62
C PHE A 125 -3.06 1.90 -5.59
N MET A 126 -1.96 1.95 -4.85
CA MET A 126 -1.62 0.93 -3.84
C MET A 126 -2.64 0.90 -2.70
N GLY A 127 -3.13 2.07 -2.27
CA GLY A 127 -4.19 2.17 -1.27
C GLY A 127 -5.50 1.54 -1.73
N LEU A 128 -5.88 1.72 -3.00
CA LEU A 128 -7.09 1.09 -3.56
C LEU A 128 -6.99 -0.44 -3.60
N LEU A 129 -5.83 -0.99 -3.98
CA LEU A 129 -5.61 -2.44 -3.95
C LEU A 129 -5.65 -2.98 -2.51
N GLN A 130 -5.05 -2.25 -1.57
CA GLN A 130 -5.11 -2.59 -0.14
C GLN A 130 -6.55 -2.59 0.38
N ASP A 131 -7.34 -1.58 0.01
CA ASP A 131 -8.76 -1.46 0.40
C ASP A 131 -9.58 -2.64 -0.15
N GLN A 132 -9.36 -3.04 -1.42
CA GLN A 132 -10.03 -4.21 -2.01
C GLN A 132 -9.76 -5.49 -1.23
N LEU A 133 -8.49 -5.76 -0.92
CA LEU A 133 -8.13 -6.97 -0.18
C LEU A 133 -8.62 -6.92 1.28
N THR A 134 -8.65 -5.75 1.90
CA THR A 134 -9.24 -5.56 3.24
C THR A 134 -10.73 -5.85 3.24
N ILE A 135 -11.46 -5.43 2.20
CA ILE A 135 -12.88 -5.74 2.01
C ILE A 135 -13.08 -7.25 1.83
N GLN A 136 -12.24 -7.91 1.02
CA GLN A 136 -12.30 -9.35 0.83
C GLN A 136 -12.08 -10.12 2.13
N ASN A 137 -11.05 -9.77 2.91
CA ASN A 137 -10.80 -10.39 4.22
C ASN A 137 -12.00 -10.20 5.18
N GLN A 138 -12.66 -9.03 5.14
CA GLN A 138 -13.86 -8.76 5.93
C GLN A 138 -15.05 -9.63 5.51
N GLU A 139 -15.24 -9.86 4.21
CA GLU A 139 -16.28 -10.74 3.68
C GLU A 139 -16.08 -12.20 4.12
N ASP A 140 -14.84 -12.67 4.07
CA ASP A 140 -14.47 -14.01 4.55
C ASP A 140 -14.72 -14.15 6.07
N ASN A 141 -14.37 -13.11 6.84
CA ASN A 141 -14.64 -13.06 8.27
C ASN A 141 -16.14 -13.10 8.58
N ILE A 142 -16.96 -12.35 7.84
CA ILE A 142 -18.42 -12.36 7.97
C ILE A 142 -18.98 -13.76 7.70
N THR A 143 -18.48 -14.45 6.68
CA THR A 143 -18.90 -15.82 6.37
C THR A 143 -18.62 -16.75 7.56
N ARG A 144 -17.41 -16.72 8.14
CA ARG A 144 -17.06 -17.51 9.34
C ARG A 144 -17.91 -17.16 10.56
N LEU A 145 -18.26 -15.88 10.74
CA LEU A 145 -19.14 -15.43 11.83
C LEU A 145 -20.58 -15.94 11.64
N ARG A 146 -21.09 -15.99 10.41
CA ARG A 146 -22.39 -16.59 10.08
C ARG A 146 -22.39 -18.09 10.38
N ASP A 147 -21.36 -18.81 9.95
CA ASP A 147 -21.24 -20.25 10.19
C ASP A 147 -21.24 -20.57 11.69
N ASN A 148 -20.48 -19.79 12.47
CA ASN A 148 -20.44 -19.91 13.92
C ASN A 148 -21.80 -19.62 14.57
N LEU A 149 -22.46 -18.51 14.18
CA LEU A 149 -23.79 -18.16 14.68
C LEU A 149 -24.80 -19.29 14.42
N LEU A 150 -24.82 -19.82 13.20
CA LEU A 150 -25.73 -20.89 12.81
C LEU A 150 -25.50 -22.14 13.68
N ARG A 151 -24.24 -22.55 13.90
CA ARG A 151 -23.94 -23.68 14.80
C ARG A 151 -24.40 -23.43 16.24
N LEU A 152 -24.23 -22.22 16.75
CA LEU A 152 -24.70 -21.86 18.09
C LEU A 152 -26.23 -21.87 18.20
N GLU A 153 -26.93 -21.55 17.12
CA GLU A 153 -28.39 -21.65 17.01
C GLU A 153 -28.85 -23.12 16.95
N GLU A 154 -28.17 -23.97 16.19
CA GLU A 154 -28.45 -25.41 16.13
C GLU A 154 -28.29 -26.09 17.49
N THR A 155 -27.17 -25.84 18.17
CA THR A 155 -26.93 -26.34 19.53
C THR A 155 -27.95 -25.81 20.55
N LEU A 156 -28.45 -24.58 20.38
CA LEU A 156 -29.54 -24.06 21.20
C LEU A 156 -30.85 -24.81 20.93
N VAL A 157 -31.17 -25.09 19.67
CA VAL A 157 -32.36 -25.88 19.30
C VAL A 157 -32.28 -27.28 19.91
N GLU A 158 -31.13 -27.93 19.82
CA GLU A 158 -30.87 -29.23 20.45
C GLU A 158 -31.10 -29.20 21.97
N MET A 159 -30.55 -28.21 22.67
CA MET A 159 -30.76 -28.02 24.12
C MET A 159 -32.20 -27.70 24.51
N LEU A 160 -33.00 -27.13 23.60
CA LEU A 160 -34.44 -26.89 23.84
C LEU A 160 -35.28 -28.16 23.65
N THR A 161 -34.76 -29.14 22.90
CA THR A 161 -35.41 -30.45 22.69
C THR A 161 -35.01 -31.51 23.71
N THR A 162 -33.86 -31.34 24.35
CA THR A 162 -33.32 -32.24 25.38
C THR A 162 -33.53 -31.67 26.78
N ILE A 163 -33.55 -32.51 27.82
CA ILE A 163 -33.63 -32.04 29.22
C ILE A 163 -32.21 -31.57 29.61
N PRO A 164 -31.96 -30.26 29.84
CA PRO A 164 -30.62 -29.77 30.16
C PRO A 164 -30.18 -30.28 31.54
N GLU A 165 -28.89 -30.60 31.68
CA GLU A 165 -28.32 -31.05 32.95
C GLU A 165 -28.39 -29.97 34.04
N THR A 166 -28.27 -28.69 33.66
CA THR A 166 -28.40 -27.56 34.59
C THR A 166 -29.37 -26.48 34.07
N GLN A 167 -30.01 -25.75 35.00
CA GLN A 167 -30.95 -24.68 34.66
C GLN A 167 -30.29 -23.47 33.95
N GLU A 168 -28.96 -23.36 33.99
CA GLU A 168 -28.23 -22.23 33.41
C GLU A 168 -27.80 -22.46 31.95
N ASP A 169 -27.84 -23.69 31.44
CA ASP A 169 -27.31 -24.02 30.12
C ASP A 169 -28.05 -23.30 28.99
N ILE A 170 -29.39 -23.33 29.00
CA ILE A 170 -30.20 -22.65 27.99
C ILE A 170 -30.02 -21.12 28.01
N PRO A 171 -30.11 -20.41 29.17
CA PRO A 171 -29.80 -18.99 29.24
C PRO A 171 -28.39 -18.64 28.76
N ARG A 172 -27.38 -19.44 29.11
CA ARG A 172 -25.99 -19.25 28.66
C ARG A 172 -25.87 -19.42 27.16
N GLN A 173 -26.47 -20.45 26.58
CA GLN A 173 -26.44 -20.67 25.14
C GLN A 173 -27.17 -19.55 24.38
N ARG A 174 -28.31 -19.07 24.90
CA ARG A 174 -29.00 -17.89 24.34
C ARG A 174 -28.15 -16.62 24.37
N LEU A 175 -27.38 -16.41 25.44
CA LEU A 175 -26.44 -15.31 25.53
C LEU A 175 -25.34 -15.43 24.46
N GLN A 176 -24.79 -16.63 24.25
CA GLN A 176 -23.79 -16.91 23.23
C GLN A 176 -24.31 -16.61 21.81
N VAL A 177 -25.52 -17.07 21.48
CA VAL A 177 -26.19 -16.76 20.20
C VAL A 177 -26.38 -15.24 20.05
N ALA A 178 -26.84 -14.54 21.09
CA ALA A 178 -27.01 -13.09 21.05
C ALA A 178 -25.69 -12.35 20.83
N GLN A 179 -24.59 -12.79 21.46
CA GLN A 179 -23.25 -12.23 21.29
C GLN A 179 -22.71 -12.45 19.88
N ALA A 180 -22.80 -13.67 19.35
CA ALA A 180 -22.39 -13.99 17.99
C ALA A 180 -23.18 -13.19 16.95
N ARG A 181 -24.50 -13.06 17.14
CA ARG A 181 -25.37 -12.25 16.27
C ARG A 181 -24.99 -10.77 16.30
N GLN A 182 -24.70 -10.21 17.47
CA GLN A 182 -24.24 -8.84 17.58
C GLN A 182 -22.88 -8.62 16.88
N ALA A 183 -21.95 -9.57 17.01
CA ALA A 183 -20.66 -9.53 16.34
C ALA A 183 -20.81 -9.55 14.81
N LEU A 184 -21.70 -10.40 14.29
CA LEU A 184 -22.04 -10.44 12.87
C LEU A 184 -22.59 -9.11 12.37
N PHE A 185 -23.57 -8.51 13.04
CA PHE A 185 -24.13 -7.22 12.62
C PHE A 185 -23.10 -6.08 12.67
N ASN A 186 -22.18 -6.09 13.64
CA ASN A 186 -21.08 -5.14 13.68
C ASN A 186 -20.15 -5.33 12.47
N ALA A 187 -19.81 -6.57 12.14
CA ALA A 187 -18.95 -6.89 11.00
C ALA A 187 -19.60 -6.50 9.66
N GLU A 188 -20.90 -6.74 9.49
CA GLU A 188 -21.67 -6.33 8.30
C GLU A 188 -21.72 -4.80 8.16
N SER A 189 -21.93 -4.08 9.26
CA SER A 189 -21.88 -2.60 9.28
C SER A 189 -20.49 -2.08 8.89
N GLN A 190 -19.42 -2.70 9.39
CA GLN A 190 -18.05 -2.37 9.01
C GLN A 190 -17.80 -2.62 7.51
N LEU A 191 -18.29 -3.72 6.94
CA LEU A 191 -18.17 -4.01 5.51
C LEU A 191 -18.87 -2.95 4.67
N LEU A 192 -20.09 -2.53 5.05
CA LEU A 192 -20.82 -1.48 4.33
C LEU A 192 -20.05 -0.15 4.36
N ASN A 193 -19.47 0.21 5.51
CA ASN A 193 -18.65 1.41 5.64
C ASN A 193 -17.36 1.32 4.82
N ALA A 194 -16.68 0.16 4.83
CA ALA A 194 -15.48 -0.08 4.04
C ALA A 194 -15.76 0.03 2.54
N ARG A 195 -16.86 -0.54 2.06
CA ARG A 195 -17.31 -0.41 0.65
C ARG A 195 -17.62 1.04 0.28
N ALA A 196 -18.32 1.78 1.15
CA ALA A 196 -18.61 3.19 0.91
C ALA A 196 -17.32 4.04 0.87
N GLN A 197 -16.37 3.77 1.77
CA GLN A 197 -15.07 4.43 1.80
C GLN A 197 -14.25 4.13 0.53
N TYR A 198 -14.22 2.87 0.09
CA TYR A 198 -13.55 2.47 -1.15
C TYR A 198 -14.13 3.20 -2.37
N GLN A 199 -15.45 3.35 -2.47
CA GLN A 199 -16.05 4.12 -3.56
C GLN A 199 -15.64 5.60 -3.52
N GLN A 200 -15.52 6.20 -2.32
CA GLN A 200 -15.04 7.58 -2.17
C GLN A 200 -13.56 7.72 -2.56
N THR A 201 -12.70 6.77 -2.16
CA THR A 201 -11.27 6.78 -2.54
C THR A 201 -11.11 6.56 -4.04
N LEU A 202 -11.91 5.67 -4.64
CA LEU A 202 -11.94 5.44 -6.08
C LEU A 202 -12.39 6.69 -6.85
N ASP A 203 -13.42 7.40 -6.38
CA ASP A 203 -13.86 8.65 -7.01
C ASP A 203 -12.82 9.76 -6.92
N SER A 204 -12.14 9.89 -5.77
CA SER A 204 -11.01 10.81 -5.61
C SER A 204 -9.87 10.48 -6.58
N PHE A 205 -9.56 9.19 -6.73
CA PHE A 205 -8.53 8.71 -7.66
C PHE A 205 -8.89 8.99 -9.13
N LYS A 206 -10.16 8.79 -9.53
CA LYS A 206 -10.64 9.18 -10.87
C LYS A 206 -10.43 10.68 -11.12
N VAL A 207 -10.75 11.53 -10.14
CA VAL A 207 -10.53 12.98 -10.25
C VAL A 207 -9.05 13.31 -10.41
N THR A 208 -8.16 12.64 -9.66
CA THR A 208 -6.71 12.78 -9.82
C THR A 208 -6.23 12.39 -11.21
N LEU A 209 -6.80 11.35 -11.81
CA LEU A 209 -6.53 10.95 -13.20
C LEU A 209 -7.20 11.86 -14.26
N GLY A 210 -8.00 12.85 -13.84
CA GLY A 210 -8.78 13.70 -14.73
C GLY A 210 -10.00 13.01 -15.36
N LEU A 211 -10.42 11.87 -14.81
CA LEU A 211 -11.58 11.10 -15.24
C LEU A 211 -12.86 11.57 -14.53
N PRO A 212 -14.03 11.54 -15.19
CA PRO A 212 -15.31 11.83 -14.53
C PRO A 212 -15.64 10.79 -13.43
N PRO A 213 -16.12 11.19 -12.24
CA PRO A 213 -16.46 10.26 -11.15
C PRO A 213 -17.51 9.20 -11.54
N LYS A 214 -18.44 9.57 -12.43
CA LYS A 214 -19.50 8.67 -12.92
C LYS A 214 -19.00 7.54 -13.83
N LEU A 215 -17.72 7.56 -14.24
CA LEU A 215 -17.14 6.49 -15.03
C LEU A 215 -17.02 5.22 -14.16
N CYS A 216 -17.65 4.13 -14.58
CA CYS A 216 -17.47 2.82 -13.95
C CYS A 216 -16.09 2.27 -14.33
N VAL A 217 -15.26 2.05 -13.32
CA VAL A 217 -13.92 1.46 -13.47
C VAL A 217 -13.72 0.45 -12.36
N GLU A 218 -12.93 -0.58 -12.64
CA GLU A 218 -12.50 -1.58 -11.67
C GLU A 218 -10.98 -1.59 -11.65
N ILE A 219 -10.41 -1.59 -10.44
CA ILE A 219 -8.96 -1.71 -10.26
C ILE A 219 -8.64 -3.21 -10.25
N SER A 220 -7.76 -3.63 -11.15
CA SER A 220 -7.34 -5.03 -11.30
C SER A 220 -5.82 -5.11 -11.39
N ASP A 221 -5.20 -5.71 -10.37
CA ASP A 221 -3.76 -5.98 -10.29
C ASP A 221 -3.51 -7.09 -9.25
N ASP A 222 -2.68 -8.07 -9.59
CA ASP A 222 -2.41 -9.24 -8.74
C ASP A 222 -1.19 -9.06 -7.81
N SER A 223 -0.57 -7.87 -7.77
CA SER A 223 0.63 -7.63 -6.95
C SER A 223 0.42 -7.84 -5.45
N LEU A 224 -0.82 -7.75 -4.96
CA LEU A 224 -1.17 -8.04 -3.56
C LEU A 224 -1.79 -9.44 -3.38
N GLY A 225 -1.92 -10.24 -4.45
CA GLY A 225 -2.52 -11.58 -4.40
C GLY A 225 -1.83 -12.54 -3.41
N GLN A 226 -0.53 -12.34 -3.17
CA GLN A 226 0.23 -13.11 -2.17
C GLN A 226 -0.29 -12.94 -0.72
N PHE A 227 -1.01 -11.85 -0.42
CA PHE A 227 -1.63 -11.60 0.88
C PHE A 227 -3.03 -12.20 1.03
N ASN A 228 -3.53 -12.84 -0.03
CA ASN A 228 -4.69 -13.69 0.09
C ASN A 228 -4.29 -15.00 0.78
N LEU A 229 -4.30 -15.00 2.11
CA LEU A 229 -3.78 -16.11 2.91
C LEU A 229 -4.68 -17.34 2.89
N PHE A 230 -5.97 -17.16 2.60
CA PHE A 230 -6.92 -18.25 2.42
C PHE A 230 -7.33 -18.32 0.96
N ASP A 231 -7.01 -19.43 0.29
CA ASP A 231 -7.43 -19.59 -1.11
C ASP A 231 -8.96 -19.57 -1.22
N PRO A 232 -9.55 -18.65 -2.02
CA PRO A 232 -11.00 -18.53 -2.17
C PRO A 232 -11.66 -19.84 -2.60
N GLU A 233 -10.96 -20.69 -3.35
CA GLU A 233 -11.50 -21.98 -3.75
C GLU A 233 -11.62 -22.93 -2.57
N ILE A 234 -10.65 -22.95 -1.65
CA ILE A 234 -10.76 -23.79 -0.45
C ILE A 234 -11.82 -23.23 0.49
N VAL A 235 -12.01 -21.90 0.54
CA VAL A 235 -13.13 -21.27 1.27
C VAL A 235 -14.45 -21.75 0.69
N GLU A 236 -14.58 -21.78 -0.63
CA GLU A 236 -15.78 -22.30 -1.29
C GLU A 236 -16.01 -23.78 -1.02
N ARG A 237 -14.97 -24.63 -1.06
CA ARG A 237 -15.09 -26.05 -0.66
C ARG A 237 -15.57 -26.19 0.78
N ARG A 238 -15.07 -25.37 1.71
CA ARG A 238 -15.53 -25.38 3.10
C ARG A 238 -17.03 -25.05 3.18
N ASN A 239 -17.46 -23.99 2.49
CA ASN A 239 -18.88 -23.60 2.46
C ASN A 239 -19.77 -24.73 1.92
N GLN A 240 -19.30 -25.46 0.90
CA GLN A 240 -20.00 -26.63 0.37
C GLN A 240 -20.11 -27.74 1.43
N VAL A 241 -19.03 -28.07 2.14
CA VAL A 241 -19.08 -29.06 3.24
C VAL A 241 -20.01 -28.61 4.36
N ASP A 242 -19.98 -27.34 4.75
CA ASP A 242 -20.86 -26.80 5.80
C ASP A 242 -22.35 -26.87 5.38
N GLN A 243 -22.66 -26.58 4.11
CA GLN A 243 -24.03 -26.74 3.57
C GLN A 243 -24.48 -28.21 3.57
N LEU A 244 -23.60 -29.14 3.18
CA LEU A 244 -23.88 -30.57 3.24
C LEU A 244 -24.13 -31.02 4.68
N ARG A 245 -23.31 -30.56 5.63
CA ARG A 245 -23.48 -30.88 7.06
C ARG A 245 -24.84 -30.40 7.58
N GLN A 246 -25.27 -29.20 7.21
CA GLN A 246 -26.59 -28.67 7.60
C GLN A 246 -27.74 -29.46 6.97
N SER A 247 -27.64 -29.75 5.68
CA SER A 247 -28.65 -30.51 4.93
C SER A 247 -28.84 -31.91 5.54
N VAL A 248 -27.73 -32.62 5.76
CA VAL A 248 -27.70 -33.96 6.36
C VAL A 248 -28.11 -33.93 7.83
N GLY A 249 -27.68 -32.94 8.60
CA GLY A 249 -28.14 -32.74 9.98
C GLY A 249 -29.65 -32.57 10.07
N GLY A 250 -30.23 -31.74 9.18
CA GLY A 250 -31.68 -31.57 9.08
C GLY A 250 -32.42 -32.84 8.67
N LEU A 251 -31.84 -33.65 7.77
CA LEU A 251 -32.37 -34.97 7.41
C LEU A 251 -32.33 -35.94 8.59
N ASN A 252 -31.22 -35.98 9.32
CA ASN A 252 -31.05 -36.82 10.50
C ASN A 252 -32.05 -36.49 11.60
N ILE A 253 -32.30 -35.20 11.86
CA ILE A 253 -33.34 -34.77 12.82
C ILE A 253 -34.73 -35.25 12.37
N ARG A 254 -35.06 -35.14 11.08
CA ARG A 254 -36.35 -35.62 10.54
C ARG A 254 -36.48 -37.14 10.67
N LEU A 255 -35.43 -37.88 10.37
CA LEU A 255 -35.40 -39.34 10.54
C LEU A 255 -35.60 -39.75 12.00
N LEU A 256 -34.93 -39.07 12.93
CA LEU A 256 -35.06 -39.31 14.38
C LEU A 256 -36.42 -38.89 14.94
N SER A 257 -37.12 -37.95 14.31
CA SER A 257 -38.47 -37.56 14.73
C SER A 257 -39.52 -38.66 14.54
N ASN A 258 -39.22 -39.68 13.71
CA ASN A 258 -40.08 -40.84 13.49
C ASN A 258 -39.89 -41.96 14.53
N VAL A 259 -38.98 -41.77 15.48
CA VAL A 259 -38.71 -42.75 16.55
C VAL A 259 -39.89 -42.85 17.50
N GLN A 260 -40.31 -44.08 17.77
CA GLN A 260 -41.33 -44.42 18.76
C GLN A 260 -40.69 -45.19 19.92
N GLU A 261 -41.10 -44.88 21.15
CA GLU A 261 -40.72 -45.68 22.32
C GLU A 261 -41.64 -46.91 22.41
N VAL A 262 -41.06 -48.10 22.30
CA VAL A 262 -41.78 -49.38 22.41
C VAL A 262 -41.34 -50.07 23.70
N GLU A 263 -42.28 -50.26 24.63
CA GLU A 263 -42.06 -51.02 25.87
C GLU A 263 -41.76 -52.49 25.54
N ASP A 264 -40.68 -53.01 26.10
CA ASP A 264 -40.35 -54.42 26.04
C ASP A 264 -41.14 -55.21 27.10
N PRO A 265 -42.05 -56.13 26.69
CA PRO A 265 -42.88 -56.87 27.61
C PRO A 265 -42.13 -57.89 28.47
N GLU A 266 -40.87 -58.24 28.15
CA GLU A 266 -40.07 -59.20 28.94
C GLU A 266 -39.08 -58.53 29.90
N THR A 267 -38.57 -57.34 29.56
CA THR A 267 -37.54 -56.65 30.36
C THR A 267 -38.02 -55.37 31.06
N ASN A 268 -39.25 -54.92 30.76
CA ASN A 268 -39.83 -53.69 31.31
C ASN A 268 -38.97 -52.44 31.03
N THR A 269 -38.22 -52.47 29.93
CA THR A 269 -37.40 -51.35 29.44
C THR A 269 -38.02 -50.77 28.17
N THR A 270 -37.99 -49.45 28.02
CA THR A 270 -38.39 -48.77 26.79
C THR A 270 -37.24 -48.84 25.78
N ALA A 271 -37.52 -49.33 24.57
CA ALA A 271 -36.57 -49.37 23.47
C ALA A 271 -37.05 -48.47 22.34
N ALA A 272 -36.14 -47.67 21.77
CA ALA A 272 -36.41 -46.89 20.58
C ALA A 272 -36.59 -47.81 19.36
N ALA A 273 -37.66 -47.60 18.60
CA ALA A 273 -37.97 -48.33 17.38
C ALA A 273 -38.50 -47.39 16.31
N ILE A 274 -38.23 -47.72 15.04
CA ILE A 274 -38.77 -46.98 13.89
C ILE A 274 -39.59 -47.93 13.05
N VAL A 275 -40.81 -47.51 12.70
CA VAL A 275 -41.65 -48.24 11.73
C VAL A 275 -41.38 -47.65 10.34
N TRP A 276 -41.09 -48.52 9.37
CA TRP A 276 -40.84 -48.10 7.99
C TRP A 276 -42.08 -47.43 7.37
N ASP A 277 -41.88 -46.31 6.67
CA ASP A 277 -42.90 -45.61 5.89
C ASP A 277 -42.31 -44.94 4.63
N ASP A 278 -43.19 -44.41 3.77
CA ASP A 278 -42.81 -43.72 2.53
C ASP A 278 -41.97 -42.45 2.80
N SER A 279 -42.11 -41.84 3.98
CA SER A 279 -41.36 -40.64 4.37
C SER A 279 -39.91 -40.97 4.66
N ILE A 280 -39.64 -42.06 5.40
CA ILE A 280 -38.30 -42.57 5.67
C ILE A 280 -37.61 -42.94 4.36
N GLN A 281 -38.34 -43.60 3.44
CA GLN A 281 -37.81 -43.93 2.12
C GLN A 281 -37.36 -42.68 1.33
N MET A 282 -38.18 -41.62 1.32
CA MET A 282 -37.84 -40.36 0.67
C MET A 282 -36.64 -39.67 1.34
N GLN A 283 -36.62 -39.59 2.67
CA GLN A 283 -35.53 -38.98 3.45
C GLN A 283 -34.20 -39.71 3.26
N LEU A 284 -34.23 -41.05 3.21
CA LEU A 284 -33.07 -41.88 2.91
C LEU A 284 -32.56 -41.65 1.47
N GLY A 285 -33.47 -41.50 0.51
CA GLY A 285 -33.13 -41.12 -0.87
C GLY A 285 -32.42 -39.76 -0.93
N GLU A 286 -32.96 -38.74 -0.26
CA GLU A 286 -32.33 -37.41 -0.16
C GLU A 286 -30.95 -37.50 0.49
N LEU A 287 -30.80 -38.22 1.61
CA LEU A 287 -29.52 -38.37 2.30
C LEU A 287 -28.48 -39.08 1.42
N ARG A 288 -28.89 -40.11 0.68
CA ARG A 288 -28.03 -40.80 -0.29
C ARG A 288 -27.52 -39.84 -1.37
N ASP A 289 -28.38 -38.97 -1.90
CA ASP A 289 -28.01 -37.98 -2.90
C ASP A 289 -27.01 -36.97 -2.31
N GLN A 290 -27.22 -36.49 -1.08
CA GLN A 290 -26.25 -35.63 -0.39
C GLN A 290 -24.89 -36.32 -0.18
N MET A 291 -24.87 -37.63 0.05
CA MET A 291 -23.61 -38.39 0.15
C MET A 291 -22.88 -38.53 -1.19
N PHE A 292 -23.53 -38.33 -2.35
CA PHE A 292 -22.81 -38.22 -3.62
C PHE A 292 -22.09 -36.87 -3.74
N ASP A 293 -22.66 -35.79 -3.22
CA ASP A 293 -22.03 -34.47 -3.25
C ASP A 293 -20.73 -34.43 -2.42
N VAL A 294 -20.60 -35.28 -1.40
CA VAL A 294 -19.34 -35.49 -0.66
C VAL A 294 -18.21 -35.95 -1.57
N ASP A 295 -18.49 -36.85 -2.51
CA ASP A 295 -17.49 -37.32 -3.48
C ASP A 295 -17.02 -36.16 -4.37
N ALA A 296 -17.95 -35.32 -4.83
CA ALA A 296 -17.62 -34.17 -5.68
C ALA A 296 -16.73 -33.15 -4.96
N VAL A 297 -17.00 -32.87 -3.68
CA VAL A 297 -16.16 -31.98 -2.87
C VAL A 297 -14.79 -32.61 -2.62
N ALA A 298 -14.73 -33.90 -2.28
CA ALA A 298 -13.47 -34.61 -2.06
C ALA A 298 -12.59 -34.64 -3.33
N ASP A 299 -13.20 -34.89 -4.50
CA ASP A 299 -12.48 -34.91 -5.78
C ASP A 299 -11.94 -33.52 -6.13
N ALA A 300 -12.75 -32.46 -5.96
CA ALA A 300 -12.28 -31.10 -6.20
C ALA A 300 -11.13 -30.71 -5.24
N LEU A 301 -11.19 -31.12 -3.98
CA LEU A 301 -10.09 -30.90 -3.03
C LEU A 301 -8.80 -31.60 -3.47
N LEU A 302 -8.89 -32.87 -3.87
CA LEU A 302 -7.73 -33.68 -4.28
C LEU A 302 -7.12 -33.24 -5.62
N GLU A 303 -7.95 -32.87 -6.59
CA GLU A 303 -7.51 -32.55 -7.95
C GLU A 303 -7.06 -31.09 -8.12
N GLU A 304 -7.71 -30.15 -7.43
CA GLU A 304 -7.47 -28.71 -7.60
C GLU A 304 -6.74 -28.09 -6.41
N ASN A 305 -7.23 -28.31 -5.19
CA ASN A 305 -6.75 -27.58 -4.02
C ASN A 305 -5.47 -28.16 -3.41
N VAL A 306 -5.33 -29.49 -3.36
CA VAL A 306 -4.13 -30.17 -2.86
C VAL A 306 -2.86 -29.77 -3.62
N PRO A 307 -2.84 -29.75 -4.97
CA PRO A 307 -1.69 -29.27 -5.73
C PRO A 307 -1.31 -27.82 -5.41
N ARG A 308 -2.29 -26.91 -5.24
CA ARG A 308 -2.04 -25.50 -4.90
C ARG A 308 -1.37 -25.34 -3.55
N VAL A 309 -1.80 -26.08 -2.53
CA VAL A 309 -1.16 -26.05 -1.21
C VAL A 309 0.25 -26.62 -1.25
N LYS A 310 0.49 -27.69 -2.04
CA LYS A 310 1.84 -28.21 -2.27
C LYS A 310 2.74 -27.18 -2.97
N GLU A 311 2.21 -26.41 -3.92
CA GLU A 311 2.92 -25.29 -4.54
C GLU A 311 3.26 -24.18 -3.51
N ASP A 312 2.30 -23.81 -2.65
CA ASP A 312 2.53 -22.86 -1.56
C ASP A 312 3.66 -23.30 -0.60
N ILE A 313 3.68 -24.59 -0.24
CA ILE A 313 4.74 -25.18 0.59
C ILE A 313 6.09 -25.18 -0.16
N ALA A 314 6.09 -25.44 -1.46
CA ALA A 314 7.30 -25.38 -2.28
C ALA A 314 7.87 -23.94 -2.33
N ARG A 315 7.01 -22.94 -2.55
CA ARG A 315 7.39 -21.51 -2.51
C ARG A 315 7.99 -21.12 -1.17
N LEU A 316 7.40 -21.57 -0.06
CA LEU A 316 7.97 -21.38 1.27
C LEU A 316 9.40 -21.95 1.35
N SER A 317 9.62 -23.17 0.84
CA SER A 317 10.94 -23.82 0.89
C SER A 317 12.02 -23.02 0.14
N GLU A 318 11.64 -22.36 -0.97
CA GLU A 318 12.53 -21.53 -1.78
C GLU A 318 12.89 -20.19 -1.10
N GLU A 319 11.97 -19.64 -0.30
CA GLU A 319 12.14 -18.35 0.38
C GLU A 319 12.88 -18.45 1.73
N ILE A 320 12.92 -19.63 2.37
CA ILE A 320 13.62 -19.84 3.66
C ILE A 320 15.08 -19.35 3.65
N PRO A 321 15.92 -19.67 2.64
CA PRO A 321 17.31 -19.20 2.63
C PRO A 321 17.45 -17.68 2.54
N LYS A 322 16.53 -17.01 1.84
CA LYS A 322 16.50 -15.53 1.81
C LYS A 322 16.12 -15.00 3.18
N ARG A 323 15.11 -15.59 3.82
CA ARG A 323 14.66 -15.19 5.14
C ARG A 323 15.72 -15.38 6.24
N ASP A 324 16.47 -16.48 6.21
CA ASP A 324 17.57 -16.73 7.16
C ASP A 324 18.64 -15.63 7.05
N LYS A 325 18.99 -15.22 5.83
CA LYS A 325 19.91 -14.10 5.58
C LYS A 325 19.36 -12.77 6.09
N GLU A 326 18.08 -12.49 5.82
CA GLU A 326 17.42 -11.25 6.23
C GLU A 326 17.27 -11.13 7.75
N SER A 327 16.83 -12.20 8.42
CA SER A 327 16.78 -12.25 9.88
C SER A 327 18.16 -12.06 10.51
N ALA A 328 19.18 -12.76 9.99
CA ALA A 328 20.55 -12.60 10.47
C ALA A 328 21.08 -11.17 10.28
N ARG A 329 20.68 -10.49 9.19
CA ARG A 329 21.01 -9.08 8.97
C ARG A 329 20.32 -8.17 10.01
N LEU A 330 19.01 -8.33 10.22
CA LEU A 330 18.25 -7.52 11.17
C LEU A 330 18.76 -7.72 12.61
N ARG A 331 19.12 -8.95 13.01
CA ARG A 331 19.75 -9.24 14.30
C ARG A 331 21.06 -8.46 14.49
N ARG A 332 21.96 -8.51 13.50
CA ARG A 332 23.23 -7.73 13.53
C ARG A 332 22.99 -6.23 13.59
N GLU A 333 21.92 -5.73 13.00
CA GLU A 333 21.55 -4.31 13.04
C GLU A 333 21.02 -3.90 14.42
N ILE A 334 20.16 -4.73 15.03
CA ILE A 334 19.68 -4.53 16.41
C ILE A 334 20.84 -4.49 17.39
N GLU A 335 21.77 -5.45 17.31
CA GLU A 335 22.95 -5.53 18.17
C GLU A 335 23.84 -4.28 18.02
N ARG A 336 24.09 -3.85 16.78
CA ARG A 336 24.89 -2.66 16.50
C ARG A 336 24.25 -1.38 17.06
N ASN A 337 22.94 -1.26 16.92
CA ASN A 337 22.19 -0.07 17.33
C ASN A 337 21.95 -0.02 18.85
N ALA A 338 22.05 -1.14 19.56
CA ALA A 338 21.79 -1.21 21.00
C ALA A 338 22.76 -0.34 21.82
N ASP A 339 24.03 -0.29 21.42
CA ASP A 339 25.09 0.43 22.14
C ASP A 339 25.45 1.80 21.51
N GLU A 340 24.82 2.16 20.38
CA GLU A 340 25.13 3.40 19.68
C GLU A 340 24.33 4.59 20.22
N ILE A 341 25.02 5.57 20.81
CA ILE A 341 24.42 6.78 21.43
C ILE A 341 23.51 7.56 20.46
N CYS A 342 23.81 7.52 19.16
CA CYS A 342 23.08 8.24 18.11
C CYS A 342 22.51 7.29 17.04
N ALA A 343 22.18 6.05 17.43
CA ALA A 343 21.59 5.05 16.54
C ALA A 343 20.42 5.64 15.73
N LEU A 344 20.31 5.24 14.47
CA LEU A 344 19.23 5.69 13.61
C LEU A 344 17.86 5.31 14.21
N LEU A 345 17.74 4.06 14.66
CA LEU A 345 16.60 3.51 15.37
C LEU A 345 17.07 2.86 16.69
N PRO A 346 16.66 3.37 17.87
CA PRO A 346 16.95 2.72 19.13
C PRO A 346 16.16 1.41 19.25
N THR A 347 16.87 0.28 19.38
CA THR A 347 16.28 -1.08 19.41
C THR A 347 16.55 -1.84 20.71
N ALA A 348 17.04 -1.19 21.76
CA ALA A 348 17.47 -1.84 23.00
C ALA A 348 16.38 -2.67 23.71
N THR A 349 15.09 -2.34 23.51
CA THR A 349 13.95 -3.06 24.12
C THR A 349 13.28 -4.04 23.17
N PHE A 350 13.82 -4.23 21.95
CA PHE A 350 13.23 -5.14 20.97
C PHE A 350 13.57 -6.59 21.33
N ASP A 351 12.57 -7.47 21.32
CA ASP A 351 12.77 -8.89 21.60
C ASP A 351 13.34 -9.62 20.36
N PRO A 352 14.60 -10.10 20.39
CA PRO A 352 15.21 -10.77 19.25
C PRO A 352 14.60 -12.15 18.95
N ALA A 353 13.79 -12.71 19.85
CA ALA A 353 13.10 -13.99 19.64
C ALA A 353 12.10 -13.94 18.47
N VAL A 354 11.54 -12.76 18.17
CA VAL A 354 10.65 -12.56 17.00
C VAL A 354 11.36 -12.87 15.69
N LEU A 355 12.69 -12.69 15.65
CA LEU A 355 13.51 -12.95 14.46
C LEU A 355 13.98 -14.41 14.39
N ASP A 356 13.48 -15.30 15.25
CA ASP A 356 13.93 -16.68 15.26
C ASP A 356 13.43 -17.49 14.06
N VAL A 357 14.41 -18.06 13.35
CA VAL A 357 14.19 -18.82 12.12
C VAL A 357 14.41 -20.31 12.31
N GLU A 358 14.88 -20.75 13.48
CA GLU A 358 15.10 -22.17 13.79
C GLU A 358 13.83 -23.01 13.52
N PRO A 359 12.62 -22.63 13.99
CA PRO A 359 11.41 -23.42 13.78
C PRO A 359 10.95 -23.45 12.31
N LEU A 360 11.49 -22.58 11.46
CA LEU A 360 11.09 -22.47 10.05
C LEU A 360 11.82 -23.46 9.16
N ARG A 361 13.01 -23.94 9.58
CA ARG A 361 13.83 -24.83 8.75
C ARG A 361 13.15 -26.17 8.50
N ASP A 362 12.48 -26.68 9.53
CA ASP A 362 11.74 -27.95 9.46
C ASP A 362 10.28 -27.74 9.03
N LEU A 363 9.79 -26.50 9.01
CA LEU A 363 8.40 -26.17 8.75
C LEU A 363 7.88 -26.73 7.42
N PRO A 364 8.57 -26.59 6.26
CA PRO A 364 8.06 -27.16 5.01
C PRO A 364 7.87 -28.66 5.08
N GLN A 365 8.76 -29.37 5.78
CA GLN A 365 8.66 -30.83 5.95
C GLN A 365 7.48 -31.18 6.85
N THR A 366 7.29 -30.44 7.94
CA THR A 366 6.13 -30.61 8.83
C THR A 366 4.82 -30.34 8.09
N LEU A 367 4.73 -29.23 7.35
CA LEU A 367 3.54 -28.88 6.57
C LEU A 367 3.26 -29.90 5.46
N SER A 368 4.31 -30.34 4.73
CA SER A 368 4.18 -31.35 3.69
C SER A 368 3.71 -32.69 4.24
N LYS A 369 4.26 -33.12 5.38
CA LYS A 369 3.83 -34.35 6.06
C LYS A 369 2.36 -34.26 6.48
N ASN A 370 1.96 -33.15 7.09
CA ASN A 370 0.57 -32.96 7.52
C ASN A 370 -0.39 -32.89 6.33
N ALA A 371 -0.01 -32.18 5.26
CA ALA A 371 -0.81 -32.10 4.04
C ALA A 371 -0.99 -33.47 3.38
N ASN A 372 0.07 -34.29 3.29
CA ASN A 372 -0.03 -35.65 2.72
C ASN A 372 -0.88 -36.59 3.61
N ASN A 373 -0.83 -36.43 4.94
CA ASN A 373 -1.70 -37.19 5.84
C ASN A 373 -3.18 -36.83 5.63
N ILE A 374 -3.49 -35.53 5.50
CA ILE A 374 -4.84 -35.05 5.24
C ILE A 374 -5.32 -35.49 3.86
N GLU A 375 -4.48 -35.42 2.83
CA GLU A 375 -4.79 -35.93 1.48
C GLU A 375 -5.22 -37.41 1.52
N GLY A 376 -4.49 -38.25 2.27
CA GLY A 376 -4.87 -39.65 2.48
C GLY A 376 -6.22 -39.82 3.19
N ARG A 377 -6.54 -38.95 4.16
CA ARG A 377 -7.84 -38.96 4.86
C ARG A 377 -8.98 -38.48 3.96
N ILE A 378 -8.79 -37.43 3.17
CA ILE A 378 -9.78 -36.93 2.20
C ILE A 378 -10.15 -38.05 1.22
N ALA A 379 -9.17 -38.82 0.75
CA ALA A 379 -9.43 -39.99 -0.09
C ALA A 379 -10.29 -41.05 0.63
N SER A 380 -10.07 -41.27 1.94
CA SER A 380 -10.87 -42.23 2.72
C SER A 380 -12.32 -41.77 2.97
N TYR A 381 -12.60 -40.46 2.94
CA TYR A 381 -13.98 -39.96 3.11
C TYR A 381 -14.89 -40.34 1.95
N ARG A 382 -14.34 -40.56 0.76
CA ARG A 382 -15.08 -41.15 -0.37
C ARG A 382 -15.54 -42.57 -0.08
N GLU A 383 -14.67 -43.39 0.51
CA GLU A 383 -15.03 -44.75 0.93
C GLU A 383 -16.06 -44.73 2.07
N GLY A 384 -15.92 -43.80 3.02
CA GLY A 384 -16.89 -43.58 4.09
C GLY A 384 -18.28 -43.20 3.54
N ALA A 385 -18.34 -42.21 2.65
CA ALA A 385 -19.58 -41.80 1.99
C ALA A 385 -20.19 -42.95 1.16
N ALA A 386 -19.36 -43.71 0.43
CA ALA A 386 -19.81 -44.89 -0.30
C ALA A 386 -20.40 -45.97 0.60
N THR A 387 -19.82 -46.20 1.78
CA THR A 387 -20.31 -47.15 2.78
C THR A 387 -21.69 -46.73 3.29
N VAL A 388 -21.86 -45.45 3.62
CA VAL A 388 -23.17 -44.90 4.02
C VAL A 388 -24.20 -45.08 2.91
N ARG A 389 -23.85 -44.76 1.66
CA ARG A 389 -24.75 -44.96 0.50
C ARG A 389 -25.13 -46.43 0.32
N GLU A 390 -24.18 -47.36 0.47
CA GLU A 390 -24.45 -48.80 0.37
C GLU A 390 -25.38 -49.29 1.48
N SER A 391 -25.21 -48.82 2.71
CA SER A 391 -26.11 -49.11 3.82
C SER A 391 -27.53 -48.57 3.55
N ILE A 392 -27.66 -47.36 3.01
CA ILE A 392 -28.96 -46.82 2.59
C ILE A 392 -29.58 -47.67 1.49
N ASP A 393 -28.83 -48.01 0.44
CA ASP A 393 -29.30 -48.85 -0.67
C ASP A 393 -29.70 -50.26 -0.23
N ARG A 394 -29.07 -50.78 0.83
CA ARG A 394 -29.45 -52.04 1.44
C ARG A 394 -30.79 -51.92 2.16
N LEU A 395 -30.98 -50.91 3.00
CA LEU A 395 -32.23 -50.65 3.72
C LEU A 395 -33.40 -50.41 2.75
N LEU A 396 -33.18 -49.62 1.70
CA LEU A 396 -34.18 -49.36 0.66
C LEU A 396 -34.56 -50.64 -0.10
N ARG A 397 -33.62 -51.55 -0.36
CA ARG A 397 -33.91 -52.84 -1.02
C ARG A 397 -34.66 -53.79 -0.10
N GLU A 398 -34.25 -53.92 1.15
CA GLU A 398 -34.90 -54.78 2.15
C GLU A 398 -36.34 -54.34 2.39
N ALA A 399 -36.60 -53.05 2.52
CA ALA A 399 -37.96 -52.53 2.74
C ALA A 399 -38.92 -52.75 1.55
N ASN A 400 -38.38 -52.83 0.32
CA ASN A 400 -39.17 -53.08 -0.88
C ASN A 400 -39.39 -54.58 -1.16
N ASP A 401 -38.78 -55.48 -0.39
CA ASP A 401 -38.96 -56.93 -0.52
C ASP A 401 -40.21 -57.38 0.28
N PRO A 402 -41.26 -57.90 -0.37
CA PRO A 402 -42.48 -58.37 0.30
C PRO A 402 -42.25 -59.53 1.28
N SER A 403 -41.10 -60.19 1.22
CA SER A 403 -40.73 -61.32 2.08
C SER A 403 -39.87 -60.93 3.28
N SER A 404 -39.41 -59.68 3.37
CA SER A 404 -38.63 -59.20 4.51
C SER A 404 -39.55 -58.59 5.57
N SER A 405 -39.35 -58.97 6.83
CA SER A 405 -39.93 -58.25 7.97
C SER A 405 -38.80 -57.49 8.66
N LEU A 406 -38.67 -56.20 8.37
CA LEU A 406 -37.74 -55.33 9.08
C LEU A 406 -38.22 -55.22 10.54
N ASP A 407 -37.46 -55.78 11.47
CA ASP A 407 -37.72 -55.58 12.89
C ASP A 407 -37.52 -54.07 13.21
N PRO A 408 -38.54 -53.36 13.71
CA PRO A 408 -38.46 -51.93 13.99
C PRO A 408 -37.29 -51.52 14.90
N ARG A 409 -36.81 -52.43 15.76
CA ARG A 409 -35.67 -52.18 16.66
C ARG A 409 -34.33 -52.30 15.94
N ASP A 410 -34.14 -53.36 15.16
CA ASP A 410 -32.94 -53.57 14.34
C ASP A 410 -32.83 -52.48 13.28
N LEU A 411 -33.95 -52.08 12.66
CA LEU A 411 -34.00 -50.96 11.73
C LEU A 411 -33.51 -49.66 12.37
N PHE A 412 -33.97 -49.33 13.59
CA PHE A 412 -33.51 -48.14 14.29
C PHE A 412 -32.00 -48.20 14.59
N GLN A 413 -31.49 -49.34 15.05
CA GLN A 413 -30.05 -49.49 15.34
C GLN A 413 -29.21 -49.31 14.08
N ARG A 414 -29.57 -49.96 12.96
CA ARG A 414 -28.88 -49.82 11.68
C ARG A 414 -28.97 -48.40 11.13
N LEU A 415 -30.15 -47.78 11.18
CA LEU A 415 -30.33 -46.40 10.73
C LEU A 415 -29.47 -45.44 11.55
N ARG A 416 -29.45 -45.59 12.88
CA ARG A 416 -28.65 -44.74 13.77
C ARG A 416 -27.16 -44.94 13.52
N ASP A 417 -26.67 -46.18 13.55
CA ASP A 417 -25.25 -46.47 13.59
C ASP A 417 -24.61 -46.43 12.18
N GLU A 418 -25.28 -46.96 11.15
CA GLU A 418 -24.73 -47.04 9.79
C GLU A 418 -25.03 -45.79 8.93
N VAL A 419 -26.15 -45.11 9.16
CA VAL A 419 -26.58 -43.98 8.31
C VAL A 419 -26.40 -42.64 9.01
N ILE A 420 -27.01 -42.45 10.19
CA ILE A 420 -27.01 -41.16 10.88
C ILE A 420 -25.60 -40.83 11.40
N LEU A 421 -25.03 -41.70 12.24
CA LEU A 421 -23.68 -41.51 12.78
C LEU A 421 -22.63 -41.60 11.66
N GLY A 422 -22.75 -42.58 10.75
CA GLY A 422 -21.85 -42.71 9.61
C GLY A 422 -21.78 -41.45 8.73
N SER A 423 -22.93 -40.84 8.39
CA SER A 423 -22.95 -39.60 7.59
C SER A 423 -22.42 -38.39 8.35
N GLN A 424 -22.72 -38.28 9.65
CA GLN A 424 -22.20 -37.21 10.51
C GLN A 424 -20.68 -37.29 10.67
N ASP A 425 -20.14 -38.49 10.92
CA ASP A 425 -18.71 -38.71 11.12
C ASP A 425 -17.92 -38.33 9.86
N VAL A 426 -18.40 -38.72 8.67
CA VAL A 426 -17.76 -38.37 7.39
C VAL A 426 -17.75 -36.85 7.18
N LEU A 427 -18.89 -36.17 7.33
CA LEU A 427 -18.98 -34.73 7.10
C LEU A 427 -18.22 -33.91 8.14
N SER A 428 -18.28 -34.30 9.42
CA SER A 428 -17.52 -33.63 10.47
C SER A 428 -16.03 -33.76 10.20
N SER A 429 -15.56 -34.98 9.94
CA SER A 429 -14.14 -35.23 9.70
C SER A 429 -13.62 -34.53 8.42
N LEU A 430 -14.43 -34.48 7.36
CA LEU A 430 -14.10 -33.75 6.14
C LEU A 430 -14.02 -32.24 6.39
N ALA A 431 -14.99 -31.65 7.10
CA ALA A 431 -14.99 -30.22 7.42
C ALA A 431 -13.73 -29.83 8.20
N GLU A 432 -13.33 -30.68 9.15
CA GLU A 432 -12.11 -30.50 9.95
C GLU A 432 -10.85 -30.53 9.09
N ASP A 433 -10.73 -31.51 8.21
CA ASP A 433 -9.56 -31.66 7.35
C ASP A 433 -9.46 -30.52 6.32
N VAL A 434 -10.59 -30.02 5.81
CA VAL A 434 -10.61 -28.82 4.95
C VAL A 434 -10.09 -27.60 5.71
N LEU A 435 -10.52 -27.39 6.95
CA LEU A 435 -10.03 -26.30 7.79
C LEU A 435 -8.53 -26.45 8.08
N ALA A 436 -8.07 -27.64 8.45
CA ALA A 436 -6.65 -27.92 8.67
C ALA A 436 -5.82 -27.64 7.41
N TYR A 437 -6.35 -27.95 6.23
CA TYR A 437 -5.72 -27.65 4.94
C TYR A 437 -5.61 -26.14 4.69
N GLN A 438 -6.67 -25.38 4.97
CA GLN A 438 -6.65 -23.90 4.90
C GLN A 438 -5.58 -23.31 5.81
N LEU A 439 -5.44 -23.83 7.04
CA LEU A 439 -4.45 -23.34 8.01
C LEU A 439 -3.01 -23.67 7.57
N ILE A 440 -2.77 -24.86 7.01
CA ILE A 440 -1.48 -25.24 6.42
C ILE A 440 -1.11 -24.26 5.31
N GLN A 441 -2.05 -23.97 4.40
CA GLN A 441 -1.83 -23.03 3.31
C GLN A 441 -1.56 -21.61 3.80
N ALA A 442 -2.37 -21.11 4.73
CA ALA A 442 -2.19 -19.79 5.31
C ALA A 442 -0.81 -19.66 5.97
N ARG A 443 -0.38 -20.68 6.73
CA ARG A 443 0.95 -20.70 7.34
C ARG A 443 2.07 -20.74 6.29
N ALA A 444 1.92 -21.51 5.22
CA ALA A 444 2.89 -21.53 4.14
C ALA A 444 3.02 -20.15 3.46
N ARG A 445 1.89 -19.51 3.11
CA ARG A 445 1.85 -18.19 2.45
C ARG A 445 2.43 -17.09 3.34
N VAL A 446 2.02 -16.99 4.61
CA VAL A 446 2.54 -15.98 5.56
C VAL A 446 4.05 -16.05 5.72
N GLU A 447 4.58 -17.26 5.84
CA GLU A 447 6.01 -17.47 6.08
C GLU A 447 6.84 -17.32 4.80
N ALA A 448 6.22 -17.42 3.61
CA ALA A 448 6.84 -17.24 2.30
C ALA A 448 6.94 -15.77 1.85
N ILE A 449 6.03 -14.89 2.28
CA ILE A 449 6.09 -13.47 1.89
C ILE A 449 7.38 -12.82 2.42
N SER A 450 8.10 -12.12 1.54
CA SER A 450 9.34 -11.41 1.86
C SER A 450 9.30 -9.94 1.43
N LEU A 451 10.13 -9.13 2.09
CA LEU A 451 10.37 -7.73 1.72
C LEU A 451 11.61 -7.65 0.83
N VAL A 452 11.64 -6.70 -0.10
CA VAL A 452 12.90 -6.37 -0.80
C VAL A 452 13.81 -5.60 0.15
N PRO A 453 14.96 -6.15 0.55
CA PRO A 453 15.79 -5.56 1.58
C PRO A 453 16.42 -4.23 1.13
N ILE A 454 16.34 -3.23 2.01
CA ILE A 454 17.10 -1.98 1.89
C ILE A 454 18.13 -1.98 3.02
N ASP A 455 19.41 -1.99 2.67
CA ASP A 455 20.55 -1.82 3.57
C ASP A 455 21.35 -0.61 3.08
N LEU A 456 20.98 0.57 3.56
CA LEU A 456 21.57 1.83 3.11
C LEU A 456 21.91 2.68 4.33
N SER A 457 23.18 3.05 4.46
CA SER A 457 23.62 3.97 5.51
C SER A 457 23.21 5.40 5.20
N GLU A 458 23.04 6.24 6.22
CA GLU A 458 22.72 7.66 6.04
C GLU A 458 23.78 8.39 5.19
N LYS A 459 25.05 8.03 5.33
CA LYS A 459 26.15 8.63 4.59
C LYS A 459 26.06 8.27 3.10
N ASP A 460 25.76 7.00 2.81
CA ASP A 460 25.62 6.53 1.43
C ASP A 460 24.38 7.12 0.78
N ALA A 461 23.25 7.17 1.50
CA ALA A 461 22.03 7.85 1.05
C ALA A 461 22.31 9.31 0.71
N MET A 462 23.07 10.03 1.55
CA MET A 462 23.42 11.42 1.31
C MET A 462 24.35 11.60 0.10
N ASN A 463 25.30 10.68 -0.11
CA ASN A 463 26.19 10.71 -1.27
C ASN A 463 25.41 10.45 -2.57
N LEU A 464 24.52 9.45 -2.58
CA LEU A 464 23.63 9.17 -3.71
C LEU A 464 22.73 10.37 -4.01
N ALA A 465 22.10 10.93 -2.97
CA ALA A 465 21.25 12.11 -3.10
C ALA A 465 22.01 13.29 -3.72
N ARG A 466 23.23 13.56 -3.26
CA ARG A 466 24.08 14.63 -3.80
C ARG A 466 24.41 14.43 -5.28
N GLU A 467 24.61 13.19 -5.71
CA GLU A 467 25.01 12.86 -7.08
C GLU A 467 23.83 12.87 -8.05
N TYR A 468 22.70 12.27 -7.67
CA TYR A 468 21.60 11.99 -8.60
C TYR A 468 20.45 13.01 -8.53
N ARG A 469 20.26 13.71 -7.41
CA ARG A 469 19.12 14.61 -7.25
C ARG A 469 19.19 15.85 -8.15
N ARG A 470 18.12 16.06 -8.91
CA ARG A 470 18.00 17.19 -9.84
C ARG A 470 17.82 18.53 -9.14
N ASP A 471 17.12 18.56 -8.01
CA ASP A 471 16.96 19.77 -7.19
C ASP A 471 18.26 20.19 -6.50
N TRP A 472 19.09 19.22 -6.10
CA TRP A 472 20.42 19.48 -5.55
C TRP A 472 21.30 20.20 -6.56
N MET A 473 21.34 19.72 -7.81
CA MET A 473 22.06 20.37 -8.90
C MET A 473 21.59 21.80 -9.12
N ASN A 474 20.28 22.06 -9.00
CA ASN A 474 19.71 23.40 -9.14
C ASN A 474 20.06 24.30 -7.93
N ALA A 475 20.01 23.78 -6.71
CA ALA A 475 20.38 24.51 -5.50
C ALA A 475 21.86 24.92 -5.51
N GLN A 476 22.74 24.02 -5.95
CA GLN A 476 24.16 24.32 -6.13
C GLN A 476 24.39 25.37 -7.23
N ALA A 477 23.70 25.25 -8.36
CA ALA A 477 23.85 26.19 -9.46
C ALA A 477 23.31 27.59 -9.11
N ALA A 478 22.22 27.68 -8.33
CA ALA A 478 21.71 28.94 -7.80
C ALA A 478 22.73 29.66 -6.88
N LEU A 479 23.51 28.92 -6.09
CA LEU A 479 24.61 29.49 -5.31
C LEU A 479 25.71 30.08 -6.21
N VAL A 480 26.07 29.36 -7.27
CA VAL A 480 27.05 29.83 -8.26
C VAL A 480 26.54 31.08 -9.00
N ASP A 481 25.25 31.16 -9.32
CA ASP A 481 24.65 32.34 -9.97
C ASP A 481 24.70 33.57 -9.07
N ARG A 482 24.48 33.41 -7.76
CA ARG A 482 24.64 34.50 -6.79
C ARG A 482 26.09 34.93 -6.64
N TRP A 483 27.04 34.00 -6.74
CA TRP A 483 28.47 34.33 -6.75
C TRP A 483 28.87 35.12 -8.01
N ARG A 484 28.40 34.71 -9.20
CA ARG A 484 28.64 35.44 -10.47
C ARG A 484 28.11 36.88 -10.43
N LEU A 485 26.97 37.09 -9.77
CA LEU A 485 26.41 38.42 -9.60
C LEU A 485 27.31 39.38 -8.79
N ILE A 486 28.23 38.87 -7.98
CA ILE A 486 29.19 39.73 -7.27
C ILE A 486 30.08 40.44 -8.29
N GLU A 487 30.65 39.68 -9.23
CA GLU A 487 31.50 40.22 -10.29
C GLU A 487 30.70 41.15 -11.20
N PHE A 488 29.49 40.73 -11.57
CA PHE A 488 28.58 41.57 -12.32
C PHE A 488 28.34 42.92 -11.60
N ASN A 489 28.02 42.93 -10.32
CA ASN A 489 27.80 44.20 -9.61
C ASN A 489 29.10 44.97 -9.31
N ALA A 490 30.25 44.29 -9.29
CA ALA A 490 31.56 44.92 -9.12
C ALA A 490 31.99 45.73 -10.35
N ASP A 491 31.66 45.28 -11.57
CA ASP A 491 31.93 46.01 -12.82
C ASP A 491 31.38 47.45 -12.80
N ALA A 492 30.24 47.68 -12.15
CA ALA A 492 29.67 49.02 -12.00
C ALA A 492 30.51 49.96 -11.12
N LEU A 493 31.53 49.47 -10.42
CA LEU A 493 32.48 50.26 -9.63
C LEU A 493 33.70 50.72 -10.45
N GLU A 494 33.89 50.21 -11.66
CA GLU A 494 35.05 50.52 -12.52
C GLU A 494 34.90 51.80 -13.33
N SER A 495 36.00 52.50 -13.63
CA SER A 495 35.97 53.68 -14.50
C SER A 495 35.28 53.39 -15.84
N ASP A 496 34.50 54.34 -16.33
CA ASP A 496 33.89 54.23 -17.65
C ASP A 496 34.82 54.86 -18.70
N LEU A 497 34.99 54.18 -19.82
CA LEU A 497 35.71 54.69 -20.99
C LEU A 497 34.96 54.26 -22.25
N ASP A 498 34.18 55.17 -22.81
CA ASP A 498 33.47 54.95 -24.07
C ASP A 498 34.21 55.59 -25.23
N VAL A 499 34.23 54.87 -26.36
CA VAL A 499 34.46 55.47 -27.68
C VAL A 499 33.11 55.70 -28.34
N VAL A 500 32.79 56.96 -28.61
CA VAL A 500 31.53 57.38 -29.22
C VAL A 500 31.80 57.84 -30.64
N PHE A 501 31.19 57.16 -31.61
CA PHE A 501 31.17 57.57 -33.01
C PHE A 501 29.80 58.18 -33.32
N ASN A 502 29.77 59.46 -33.69
CA ASN A 502 28.57 60.13 -34.19
C ASN A 502 28.79 60.52 -35.63
N GLY A 503 27.87 60.14 -36.51
CA GLY A 503 27.91 60.53 -37.90
C GLY A 503 26.56 61.04 -38.38
N ASP A 504 26.59 62.11 -39.18
CA ASP A 504 25.43 62.58 -39.94
C ASP A 504 25.81 62.71 -41.42
N ILE A 505 24.88 62.35 -42.31
CA ILE A 505 25.01 62.56 -43.76
C ILE A 505 23.92 63.54 -44.19
N ARG A 506 24.35 64.71 -44.68
CA ARG A 506 23.43 65.77 -45.08
C ARG A 506 22.99 65.61 -46.54
N THR A 507 21.81 66.13 -46.83
CA THR A 507 21.29 66.26 -48.20
C THR A 507 21.50 67.69 -48.67
N VAL A 508 21.75 67.87 -49.97
CA VAL A 508 21.94 69.20 -50.56
C VAL A 508 20.69 69.58 -51.37
N GLY A 509 20.09 70.73 -51.05
CA GLY A 509 18.91 71.26 -51.75
C GLY A 509 17.57 70.67 -51.27
N ASN A 510 16.50 70.83 -52.06
CA ASN A 510 15.14 70.40 -51.72
C ASN A 510 14.84 68.91 -51.99
N ASN A 511 15.86 68.10 -52.33
CA ASN A 511 15.67 66.67 -52.58
C ASN A 511 16.09 65.84 -51.34
N PRO A 512 15.14 65.25 -50.59
CA PRO A 512 15.41 64.51 -49.36
C PRO A 512 16.15 63.17 -49.56
N LEU A 513 16.42 62.76 -50.81
CA LEU A 513 17.17 61.53 -51.15
C LEU A 513 18.53 61.82 -51.79
N ALA A 514 18.92 63.09 -51.96
CA ALA A 514 20.20 63.48 -52.55
C ALA A 514 21.29 63.62 -51.47
N PHE A 515 21.75 62.49 -50.96
CA PHE A 515 22.84 62.42 -49.97
C PHE A 515 24.18 62.83 -50.60
N ASN A 516 24.95 63.67 -49.91
CA ASN A 516 26.28 64.09 -50.35
C ASN A 516 27.33 63.68 -49.31
N ASP A 517 28.28 62.84 -49.74
CA ASP A 517 29.37 62.30 -48.93
C ASP A 517 30.32 63.39 -48.40
N SER A 518 30.53 64.46 -49.15
CA SER A 518 31.39 65.60 -48.77
C SER A 518 30.78 66.51 -47.68
N THR A 519 29.48 66.38 -47.41
CA THR A 519 28.77 67.19 -46.39
C THR A 519 28.54 66.44 -45.08
N GLY A 520 28.95 65.17 -45.02
CA GLY A 520 28.86 64.36 -43.82
C GLY A 520 29.85 64.78 -42.75
N ARG A 521 29.47 64.66 -41.48
CA ARG A 521 30.33 64.95 -40.34
C ARG A 521 30.49 63.68 -39.52
N LEU A 522 31.75 63.28 -39.27
CA LEU A 522 32.07 62.19 -38.35
C LEU A 522 32.78 62.77 -37.11
N GLN A 523 32.22 62.50 -35.94
CA GLN A 523 32.77 62.88 -34.65
C GLN A 523 33.16 61.62 -33.89
N VAL A 524 34.42 61.54 -33.47
CA VAL A 524 34.92 60.50 -32.57
C VAL A 524 35.21 61.14 -31.22
N GLY A 525 34.46 60.75 -30.20
CA GLY A 525 34.61 61.25 -28.84
C GLY A 525 35.06 60.16 -27.88
N PHE A 526 35.94 60.50 -26.95
CA PHE A 526 36.22 59.69 -25.78
C PHE A 526 35.47 60.25 -24.59
N ARG A 527 34.63 59.43 -23.96
CA ARG A 527 33.97 59.79 -22.70
C ARG A 527 34.64 59.00 -21.59
N PHE A 528 35.23 59.72 -20.64
CA PHE A 528 35.81 59.11 -19.45
C PHE A 528 35.07 59.57 -18.20
N ASP A 529 34.62 58.61 -17.41
CA ASP A 529 34.02 58.82 -16.10
C ASP A 529 34.81 58.12 -14.99
N ALA A 530 35.34 58.92 -14.07
CA ALA A 530 36.23 58.44 -13.03
C ALA A 530 35.47 57.93 -11.80
N PRO A 531 35.95 56.90 -11.09
CA PRO A 531 35.19 56.21 -10.06
C PRO A 531 35.26 56.89 -8.68
N PHE A 532 35.14 58.22 -8.60
CA PHE A 532 35.36 58.96 -7.35
C PHE A 532 34.13 59.02 -6.41
N THR A 533 32.90 59.00 -6.94
CA THR A 533 31.67 59.18 -6.14
C THR A 533 30.58 58.17 -6.50
N ARG A 534 30.78 56.90 -6.13
CA ARG A 534 29.89 55.78 -6.47
C ARG A 534 29.24 55.12 -5.25
N LEU A 535 28.52 55.92 -4.46
CA LEU A 535 27.92 55.44 -3.21
C LEU A 535 26.76 54.47 -3.44
N LEU A 536 25.96 54.68 -4.51
CA LEU A 536 24.84 53.82 -4.85
C LEU A 536 25.32 52.45 -5.32
N GLU A 537 26.28 52.43 -6.25
CA GLU A 537 26.89 51.21 -6.79
C GLU A 537 27.63 50.43 -5.69
N ARG A 538 28.32 51.13 -4.77
CA ARG A 538 28.93 50.50 -3.59
C ARG A 538 27.89 49.83 -2.70
N ASN A 539 26.72 50.47 -2.50
CA ASN A 539 25.64 49.88 -1.73
C ASN A 539 25.06 48.64 -2.44
N THR A 540 24.90 48.68 -3.77
CA THR A 540 24.50 47.53 -4.59
C THR A 540 25.51 46.38 -4.50
N TYR A 541 26.80 46.68 -4.58
CA TYR A 541 27.85 45.67 -4.40
C TYR A 541 27.84 45.05 -2.99
N ARG A 542 27.70 45.88 -1.94
CA ARG A 542 27.54 45.38 -0.56
C ARG A 542 26.30 44.50 -0.41
N GLN A 543 25.20 44.87 -1.05
CA GLN A 543 23.99 44.06 -1.09
C GLN A 543 24.25 42.72 -1.78
N ALA A 544 24.96 42.69 -2.91
CA ALA A 544 25.31 41.45 -3.60
C ALA A 544 26.16 40.49 -2.71
N LEU A 545 27.10 41.03 -1.93
CA LEU A 545 27.86 40.24 -0.95
C LEU A 545 26.97 39.65 0.14
N ILE A 546 26.03 40.44 0.68
CA ILE A 546 25.06 39.99 1.69
C ILE A 546 24.15 38.90 1.11
N GLU A 547 23.63 39.10 -0.09
CA GLU A 547 22.78 38.13 -0.80
C GLU A 547 23.52 36.82 -1.07
N PHE A 548 24.80 36.85 -1.44
CA PHE A 548 25.61 35.64 -1.56
C PHE A 548 25.76 34.90 -0.22
N GLN A 549 26.00 35.61 0.88
CA GLN A 549 26.06 35.00 2.21
C GLN A 549 24.71 34.40 2.64
N GLN A 550 23.60 35.07 2.32
CA GLN A 550 22.25 34.54 2.53
C GLN A 550 22.01 33.27 1.70
N GLN A 551 22.38 33.28 0.42
CA GLN A 551 22.25 32.12 -0.46
C GLN A 551 23.11 30.95 0.02
N ARG A 552 24.32 31.20 0.51
CA ARG A 552 25.19 30.14 1.07
C ARG A 552 24.54 29.49 2.30
N ARG A 553 23.94 30.27 3.20
CA ARG A 553 23.19 29.74 4.33
C ARG A 553 21.95 28.98 3.89
N SER A 554 21.22 29.48 2.89
CA SER A 554 20.07 28.78 2.31
C SER A 554 20.48 27.44 1.68
N TYR A 555 21.65 27.35 1.04
CA TYR A 555 22.17 26.09 0.52
C TYR A 555 22.52 25.10 1.63
N TYR A 556 23.14 25.54 2.73
CA TYR A 556 23.37 24.66 3.90
C TYR A 556 22.05 24.18 4.53
N GLN A 557 21.07 25.08 4.69
CA GLN A 557 19.74 24.69 5.15
C GLN A 557 19.06 23.68 4.22
N PHE A 558 19.25 23.79 2.91
CA PHE A 558 18.76 22.81 1.95
C PHE A 558 19.42 21.44 2.15
N ILE A 559 20.75 21.39 2.30
CA ILE A 559 21.50 20.16 2.59
C ILE A 559 20.98 19.50 3.88
N ASP A 560 20.84 20.29 4.95
CA ASP A 560 20.38 19.80 6.25
C ASP A 560 18.93 19.29 6.18
N GLY A 561 18.08 19.95 5.39
CA GLY A 561 16.71 19.52 5.12
C GLY A 561 16.64 18.19 4.38
N VAL A 562 17.50 17.98 3.37
CA VAL A 562 17.63 16.70 2.66
C VAL A 562 18.11 15.61 3.61
N ALA A 563 19.15 15.89 4.41
CA ALA A 563 19.68 14.93 5.38
C ALA A 563 18.63 14.51 6.42
N THR A 564 17.87 15.47 6.94
CA THR A 564 16.79 15.19 7.91
C THR A 564 15.68 14.33 7.29
N THR A 565 15.32 14.59 6.03
CA THR A 565 14.30 13.82 5.29
C THR A 565 14.76 12.38 5.10
N LEU A 566 15.95 12.18 4.52
CA LEU A 566 16.51 10.83 4.26
C LEU A 566 16.70 10.05 5.58
N ARG A 567 17.20 10.70 6.64
CA ARG A 567 17.33 10.07 7.96
C ARG A 567 15.96 9.66 8.53
N GLY A 568 14.92 10.47 8.33
CA GLY A 568 13.56 10.14 8.73
C GLY A 568 13.00 8.93 7.97
N GLU A 569 13.22 8.88 6.66
CA GLU A 569 12.77 7.79 5.78
C GLU A 569 13.48 6.47 6.10
N LEU A 570 14.81 6.47 6.19
CA LEU A 570 15.59 5.28 6.53
C LEU A 570 15.21 4.73 7.91
N ARG A 571 14.98 5.59 8.91
CA ARG A 571 14.49 5.16 10.23
C ARG A 571 13.13 4.47 10.12
N THR A 572 12.23 5.03 9.31
CA THR A 572 10.88 4.50 9.13
C THR A 572 10.91 3.16 8.39
N ILE A 573 11.80 3.01 7.41
CA ILE A 573 12.07 1.77 6.68
C ILE A 573 12.59 0.69 7.65
N GLN A 574 13.61 0.98 8.45
CA GLN A 574 14.13 0.06 9.47
C GLN A 574 13.03 -0.38 10.45
N ARG A 575 12.23 0.58 10.94
CA ARG A 575 11.08 0.28 11.82
C ARG A 575 10.08 -0.65 11.14
N ASN A 576 9.74 -0.40 9.87
CA ASN A 576 8.78 -1.23 9.14
C ASN A 576 9.32 -2.62 8.84
N GLN A 577 10.63 -2.80 8.61
CA GLN A 577 11.24 -4.13 8.47
C GLN A 577 11.09 -4.96 9.75
N LEU A 578 11.34 -4.36 10.92
CA LEU A 578 11.15 -5.03 12.20
C LEU A 578 9.66 -5.29 12.48
N ASN A 579 8.80 -4.30 12.24
CA ASN A 579 7.36 -4.44 12.44
C ASN A 579 6.76 -5.51 11.50
N PHE A 580 7.30 -5.67 10.29
CA PHE A 580 6.84 -6.70 9.36
C PHE A 580 7.02 -8.10 9.94
N GLU A 581 8.17 -8.38 10.57
CA GLU A 581 8.40 -9.67 11.26
C GLU A 581 7.52 -9.83 12.51
N VAL A 582 7.24 -8.74 13.23
CA VAL A 582 6.28 -8.76 14.36
C VAL A 582 4.86 -9.08 13.87
N GLN A 583 4.38 -8.43 12.81
CA GLN A 583 3.05 -8.69 12.27
C GLN A 583 2.95 -10.10 11.68
N ARG A 584 4.01 -10.61 11.06
CA ARG A 584 4.09 -11.99 10.60
C ARG A 584 3.88 -12.97 11.76
N TYR A 585 4.58 -12.75 12.88
CA TYR A 585 4.39 -13.54 14.10
C TYR A 585 2.95 -13.43 14.63
N ALA A 586 2.36 -12.24 14.62
CA ALA A 586 0.98 -12.02 15.08
C ALA A 586 -0.04 -12.81 14.24
N VAL A 587 0.11 -12.85 12.91
CA VAL A 587 -0.77 -13.67 12.05
C VAL A 587 -0.65 -15.15 12.38
N ARG A 588 0.57 -15.64 12.63
CA ARG A 588 0.80 -17.03 13.03
C ARG A 588 0.10 -17.37 14.34
N THR A 589 0.25 -16.53 15.36
CA THR A 589 -0.41 -16.73 16.66
C THR A 589 -1.94 -16.65 16.55
N ALA A 590 -2.47 -15.72 15.76
CA ALA A 590 -3.92 -15.63 15.56
C ALA A 590 -4.49 -16.86 14.82
N ALA A 591 -3.76 -17.41 13.85
CA ALA A 591 -4.14 -18.66 13.20
C ALA A 591 -4.11 -19.86 14.17
N GLU A 592 -3.10 -19.93 15.03
CA GLU A 592 -2.99 -20.96 16.09
C GLU A 592 -4.14 -20.88 17.12
N GLN A 593 -4.60 -19.67 17.46
CA GLN A 593 -5.77 -19.51 18.34
C GLN A 593 -7.05 -20.10 17.75
N ILE A 594 -7.23 -20.03 16.43
CA ILE A 594 -8.39 -20.63 15.77
C ILE A 594 -8.29 -22.16 15.86
N ASP A 595 -7.12 -22.72 15.62
CA ASP A 595 -6.84 -24.16 15.73
C ASP A 595 -7.11 -24.67 17.15
N LEU A 596 -6.62 -23.96 18.17
CA LEU A 596 -6.84 -24.33 19.57
C LEU A 596 -8.31 -24.22 19.99
N ASN A 597 -9.03 -23.18 19.54
CA ASN A 597 -10.46 -23.04 19.82
C ASN A 597 -11.28 -24.16 19.17
N GLU A 598 -10.86 -24.59 17.99
CA GLU A 598 -11.42 -25.71 17.27
C GLU A 598 -11.20 -27.03 18.04
N ASP A 599 -9.96 -27.32 18.44
CA ASP A 599 -9.60 -28.52 19.20
C ASP A 599 -10.32 -28.61 20.55
N ILE A 600 -10.38 -27.50 21.29
CA ILE A 600 -11.10 -27.44 22.57
C ILE A 600 -12.58 -27.78 22.37
N ARG A 601 -13.17 -27.31 21.26
CA ARG A 601 -14.55 -27.61 20.96
C ARG A 601 -14.74 -29.10 20.66
N LYS A 602 -13.89 -29.69 19.80
CA LYS A 602 -13.95 -31.12 19.48
C LYS A 602 -13.88 -32.00 20.71
N ILE A 603 -12.95 -31.70 21.62
CA ILE A 603 -12.79 -32.47 22.87
C ILE A 603 -14.08 -32.42 23.71
N ARG A 604 -14.79 -31.29 23.71
CA ARG A 604 -16.07 -31.15 24.42
C ARG A 604 -17.21 -31.89 23.73
N GLU A 605 -17.35 -31.72 22.42
CA GLU A 605 -18.37 -32.39 21.61
C GLU A 605 -18.22 -33.92 21.71
N ALA A 606 -16.99 -34.44 21.61
CA ALA A 606 -16.69 -35.87 21.82
C ALA A 606 -16.99 -36.35 23.25
N GLY A 607 -16.98 -35.45 24.23
CA GLY A 607 -17.37 -35.73 25.61
C GLY A 607 -18.87 -35.58 25.87
N GLY A 608 -19.69 -35.25 24.86
CA GLY A 608 -21.12 -34.94 25.02
C GLY A 608 -21.39 -33.66 25.82
N LEU A 609 -20.37 -32.81 25.98
CA LEU A 609 -20.45 -31.59 26.79
C LEU A 609 -20.90 -30.41 25.92
N SER A 610 -21.75 -29.56 26.49
CA SER A 610 -22.13 -28.31 25.85
C SER A 610 -20.92 -27.38 25.60
N SER A 611 -21.10 -26.47 24.65
CA SER A 611 -20.14 -25.40 24.37
C SER A 611 -19.74 -24.68 25.65
N GLY A 612 -18.44 -24.40 25.80
CA GLY A 612 -17.92 -23.67 26.96
C GLY A 612 -18.65 -22.34 27.19
N PRO A 613 -18.68 -21.81 28.42
CA PRO A 613 -19.44 -20.60 28.76
C PRO A 613 -18.99 -19.35 27.99
N THR A 614 -17.79 -19.39 27.41
CA THR A 614 -17.18 -18.31 26.63
C THR A 614 -16.96 -18.68 25.16
N ALA A 615 -17.42 -19.84 24.68
CA ALA A 615 -17.05 -20.35 23.37
C ALA A 615 -17.37 -19.39 22.21
N ALA A 616 -18.56 -18.77 22.22
CA ALA A 616 -18.92 -17.74 21.24
C ALA A 616 -17.99 -16.52 21.31
N ARG A 617 -17.61 -16.07 22.51
CA ARG A 617 -16.71 -14.93 22.69
C ARG A 617 -15.29 -15.26 22.23
N ASP A 618 -14.78 -16.44 22.57
CA ASP A 618 -13.41 -16.86 22.27
C ASP A 618 -13.23 -17.03 20.76
N THR A 619 -14.22 -17.62 20.08
CA THR A 619 -14.23 -17.76 18.62
C THR A 619 -14.38 -16.42 17.90
N VAL A 620 -15.31 -15.54 18.33
CA VAL A 620 -15.44 -14.19 17.77
C VAL A 620 -14.16 -13.38 17.94
N SER A 621 -13.52 -13.45 19.11
CA SER A 621 -12.23 -12.77 19.35
C SER A 621 -11.17 -13.29 18.41
N ALA A 622 -10.97 -14.62 18.34
CA ALA A 622 -9.94 -15.21 17.49
C ALA A 622 -10.12 -14.87 16.00
N LEU A 623 -11.36 -14.85 15.51
CA LEU A 623 -11.68 -14.43 14.13
C LEU A 623 -11.36 -12.94 13.90
N SER A 624 -11.73 -12.07 14.85
CA SER A 624 -11.40 -10.63 14.80
C SER A 624 -9.90 -10.37 14.89
N ASP A 625 -9.18 -11.13 15.72
CA ASP A 625 -7.75 -11.02 15.93
C ASP A 625 -6.98 -11.46 14.69
N LEU A 626 -7.41 -12.56 14.04
CA LEU A 626 -6.86 -13.00 12.76
C LEU A 626 -7.09 -11.95 11.68
N LEU A 627 -8.32 -11.49 11.47
CA LEU A 627 -8.62 -10.45 10.48
C LEU A 627 -7.75 -9.20 10.70
N SER A 628 -7.62 -8.76 11.95
CA SER A 628 -6.80 -7.60 12.31
C SER A 628 -5.32 -7.85 12.01
N ALA A 629 -4.80 -9.02 12.36
CA ALA A 629 -3.41 -9.40 12.08
C ALA A 629 -3.12 -9.46 10.57
N GLN A 630 -4.04 -10.01 9.77
CA GLN A 630 -3.93 -10.07 8.31
C GLN A 630 -3.87 -8.68 7.69
N ASN A 631 -4.81 -7.81 8.07
CA ASN A 631 -4.89 -6.44 7.55
C ASN A 631 -3.66 -5.61 8.00
N ASN A 632 -3.17 -5.80 9.23
CA ASN A 632 -1.96 -5.14 9.70
C ASN A 632 -0.71 -5.62 8.97
N PHE A 633 -0.59 -6.92 8.72
CA PHE A 633 0.53 -7.50 7.98
C PHE A 633 0.60 -6.97 6.54
N LEU A 634 -0.55 -6.96 5.85
CA LEU A 634 -0.71 -6.33 4.55
C LEU A 634 -0.32 -4.85 4.60
N SER A 635 -0.89 -4.09 5.54
CA SER A 635 -0.65 -2.65 5.68
C SER A 635 0.82 -2.31 5.89
N VAL A 636 1.54 -3.07 6.72
CA VAL A 636 2.98 -2.85 6.94
C VAL A 636 3.78 -3.07 5.66
N TRP A 637 3.44 -4.10 4.87
CA TRP A 637 4.09 -4.34 3.57
C TRP A 637 3.81 -3.23 2.56
N VAL A 638 2.54 -2.82 2.41
CA VAL A 638 2.17 -1.76 1.47
C VAL A 638 2.86 -0.44 1.85
N ASN A 639 2.87 -0.10 3.15
CA ASN A 639 3.56 1.09 3.63
C ASN A 639 5.08 1.02 3.41
N TYR A 640 5.69 -0.16 3.53
CA TYR A 640 7.10 -0.37 3.20
C TYR A 640 7.37 -0.10 1.72
N GLU A 641 6.53 -0.64 0.83
CA GLU A 641 6.65 -0.48 -0.61
C GLU A 641 6.41 0.96 -1.09
N VAL A 642 5.52 1.70 -0.42
CA VAL A 642 5.36 3.15 -0.59
C VAL A 642 6.63 3.90 -0.20
N LEU A 643 7.20 3.59 0.97
CA LEU A 643 8.43 4.22 1.45
C LEU A 643 9.62 3.92 0.56
N ARG A 644 9.72 2.71 0.00
CA ARG A 644 10.78 2.33 -0.93
C ARG A 644 10.75 3.18 -2.20
N ARG A 645 9.58 3.31 -2.84
CA ARG A 645 9.41 4.18 -4.03
C ARG A 645 9.73 5.63 -3.72
N ARG A 646 9.30 6.11 -2.55
CA ARG A 646 9.60 7.47 -2.08
C ARG A 646 11.10 7.69 -1.85
N LEU A 647 11.77 6.72 -1.23
CA LEU A 647 13.22 6.76 -1.01
C LEU A 647 13.95 6.88 -2.37
N ASP A 648 13.57 6.12 -3.39
CA ASP A 648 14.19 6.23 -4.71
C ASP A 648 13.98 7.60 -5.38
N LEU A 649 12.82 8.22 -5.17
CA LEU A 649 12.56 9.59 -5.62
C LEU A 649 13.47 10.59 -4.88
N ASP A 650 13.60 10.46 -3.57
CA ASP A 650 14.37 11.39 -2.72
C ASP A 650 15.88 11.16 -2.74
N LEU A 651 16.34 9.97 -3.13
CA LEU A 651 17.73 9.71 -3.53
C LEU A 651 18.01 10.21 -4.95
N GLY A 652 16.98 10.40 -5.78
CA GLY A 652 17.12 10.77 -7.20
C GLY A 652 17.48 9.60 -8.11
N THR A 653 17.51 8.37 -7.58
CA THR A 653 17.83 7.12 -8.28
C THR A 653 16.67 6.56 -9.09
N MET A 654 15.44 7.00 -8.81
CA MET A 654 14.24 6.58 -9.55
C MET A 654 14.41 6.79 -11.06
N GLN A 655 14.27 5.70 -11.82
CA GLN A 655 14.19 5.72 -13.27
C GLN A 655 12.74 5.42 -13.66
N LEU A 656 12.28 6.02 -14.75
CA LEU A 656 10.98 5.69 -15.34
C LEU A 656 11.24 5.20 -16.77
N ASP A 657 10.54 4.16 -17.19
CA ASP A 657 10.56 3.67 -18.56
C ASP A 657 9.88 4.65 -19.54
N GLU A 658 9.84 4.30 -20.82
CA GLU A 658 9.20 5.12 -21.85
C GLU A 658 7.69 5.33 -21.62
N ARG A 659 7.05 4.44 -20.84
CA ARG A 659 5.63 4.47 -20.49
C ARG A 659 5.38 5.22 -19.17
N GLY A 660 6.43 5.62 -18.46
CA GLY A 660 6.35 6.31 -17.18
C GLY A 660 6.20 5.40 -15.97
N LEU A 661 6.58 4.12 -16.08
CA LEU A 661 6.57 3.14 -14.98
C LEU A 661 7.98 3.00 -14.37
N TRP A 662 8.04 2.76 -13.06
CA TRP A 662 9.29 2.65 -12.27
C TRP A 662 10.04 1.35 -12.48
#